data_AF-A0A4Y5YNM7-F1
#
_entry.id   AF-A0A4Y5YNM7-F1
#
_cell.length_a   1.000
_cell.length_b   1.000
_cell.length_c   1.000
_cell.angle_alpha   90.00
_cell.angle_beta   90.00
_cell.angle_gamma   90.00
#
_symmetry.space_group_name_H-M   'P 1'
#
loop_
_entity.id
_entity.type
_entity.pdbx_description
1 polymer ?
#
loop_
_entity_poly.entity_id
_entity_poly.type
_entity_poly.pdbx_seq_one_letter_code
_entity_poly.pdbx_strand_id
1 'polypeptide(L)'
;MNPTRPTWLRPPAPDSARPLTHRADIDGLRALAILLVVAYHVWLGRVSGGVDVFLMVSAFFLTASFVRRLESQRPLALGPFWLRRFRRLLPAAAVTIVGVLGVALAMYPQTEWPRVWTEAWSSLFYVENWTLALSEVDYYARESVTPSPFQHFWSLSVQGQVFILWPLIIAGVWVVLRRRQRLIVPALALVFGVIFVVSLGFSVVETMRAQSFAYFDTRTRLWEFAAGSLVAIALPHIRVRPWLGAVFGWVGIVGIVMCGIVLDVQGGFPGYLALWPVVCTALVIIAGRDRPRGGPAVVLESAPLRYVSRDAYALYLVHWPVLVTWMMLSGRSEPGWSAGLGIVLVSLVLARLVSMLVERPIRDSAVLDRSHRLGALVLAAFVLIVAAPLAAWQLTIEQREAALLASDTGGYPGAAQIDTPIDLSGADLPLIPLATALDEEWVDLKSSCEGELEPVEPVLQGSCAQTANAGDSDAWRVLVMGDSHAQQLMSPLTVVADQQGWGIVALLKGGCAIGIGAPTWSAAGPPCEEWRAAAIEYATRVQPDAVYLVVTRATPASPEVLVEGIREIAEELTASGIQVIAVRDNPRFDVDMYECALDESEVAPGAAAASCDVPEPGFAIGEDLDDLAAAEGVIAVDFRPWLCPEGVCRASIGNIAVYIDDNHISDTYGRTLAPMLQGMLEVGGPLGAEAG
;
A
#
# COMPACT_ATOMS: atom_id res chain seq x y z
N MET A 1 -18.98 -23.53 85.23
CA MET A 1 -18.68 -22.54 84.17
C MET A 1 -17.20 -22.24 84.24
N ASN A 2 -16.34 -22.30 83.22
CA ASN A 2 -16.22 -23.01 81.95
C ASN A 2 -14.68 -22.98 81.68
N PRO A 3 -14.02 -24.04 81.20
CA PRO A 3 -12.57 -24.17 81.25
C PRO A 3 -11.86 -23.47 80.07
N THR A 4 -10.57 -23.23 80.29
CA THR A 4 -9.51 -22.74 79.40
C THR A 4 -9.53 -23.34 77.98
N ARG A 5 -9.45 -22.48 76.95
CA ARG A 5 -9.15 -22.88 75.56
C ARG A 5 -7.65 -22.68 75.25
N PRO A 6 -6.98 -23.62 74.57
CA PRO A 6 -5.58 -23.48 74.19
C PRO A 6 -5.43 -22.53 72.97
N THR A 7 -4.47 -21.63 73.05
CA THR A 7 -4.00 -20.78 71.94
C THR A 7 -3.22 -21.64 70.95
N TRP A 8 -3.86 -22.03 69.84
CA TRP A 8 -3.16 -22.60 68.69
C TRP A 8 -2.35 -21.50 68.00
N LEU A 9 -1.01 -21.61 68.04
CA LEU A 9 -0.11 -20.86 67.16
C LEU A 9 -0.52 -21.15 65.71
N ARG A 10 -1.02 -20.14 65.00
CA ARG A 10 -1.22 -20.22 63.54
C ARG A 10 0.15 -20.45 62.90
N PRO A 11 0.33 -21.47 62.05
CA PRO A 11 1.54 -21.57 61.23
C PRO A 11 1.67 -20.29 60.39
N PRO A 12 2.90 -19.78 60.14
CA PRO A 12 3.10 -18.62 59.29
C PRO A 12 2.42 -18.89 57.95
N ALA A 13 1.53 -17.96 57.55
CA ALA A 13 0.88 -18.03 56.26
C ALA A 13 1.97 -18.17 55.18
N PRO A 14 1.82 -19.06 54.19
CA PRO A 14 2.76 -19.16 53.09
C PRO A 14 2.86 -17.77 52.46
N ASP A 15 4.09 -17.27 52.31
CA ASP A 15 4.43 -16.01 51.66
C ASP A 15 3.54 -15.83 50.42
N SER A 16 2.51 -15.00 50.58
CA SER A 16 1.61 -14.63 49.51
C SER A 16 2.49 -14.02 48.43
N ALA A 17 2.59 -14.72 47.30
CA ALA A 17 3.30 -14.27 46.12
C ALA A 17 2.99 -12.78 45.90
N ARG A 18 3.99 -11.92 46.11
CA ARG A 18 3.87 -10.48 45.88
C ARG A 18 3.27 -10.30 44.48
N PRO A 19 2.14 -9.59 44.33
CA PRO A 19 1.65 -9.25 43.00
C PRO A 19 2.78 -8.49 42.29
N LEU A 20 3.05 -8.82 41.03
CA LEU A 20 4.07 -8.17 40.21
C LEU A 20 3.94 -6.65 40.39
N THR A 21 4.97 -6.04 40.94
CA THR A 21 5.08 -4.59 41.03
C THR A 21 5.00 -4.07 39.60
N HIS A 22 3.94 -3.30 39.31
CA HIS A 22 3.69 -2.74 38.00
C HIS A 22 4.95 -2.00 37.49
N ARG A 23 5.44 -2.39 36.30
CA ARG A 23 6.66 -1.87 35.67
C ARG A 23 6.41 -0.52 34.99
N ALA A 24 6.32 0.52 35.81
CA ALA A 24 6.06 1.89 35.35
C ALA A 24 7.16 2.44 34.42
N ASP A 25 8.37 1.88 34.48
CA ASP A 25 9.48 2.16 33.57
C ASP A 25 9.16 1.75 32.12
N ILE A 26 8.47 0.63 31.92
CA ILE A 26 8.09 0.15 30.58
C ILE A 26 6.93 0.98 30.00
N ASP A 27 6.02 1.46 30.85
CA ASP A 27 5.00 2.43 30.43
C ASP A 27 5.64 3.75 29.99
N GLY A 28 6.63 4.24 30.73
CA GLY A 28 7.46 5.38 30.32
C GLY A 28 8.14 5.18 28.98
N LEU A 29 8.71 3.98 28.75
CA LEU A 29 9.35 3.62 27.49
C LEU A 29 8.36 3.65 26.31
N ARG A 30 7.14 3.13 26.52
CA ARG A 30 6.05 3.21 25.52
C ARG A 30 5.66 4.65 25.23
N ALA A 31 5.59 5.50 26.26
CA ALA A 31 5.33 6.93 26.09
C ALA A 31 6.44 7.62 25.27
N LEU A 32 7.71 7.32 25.56
CA LEU A 32 8.83 7.84 24.78
C LEU A 32 8.73 7.39 23.32
N ALA A 33 8.48 6.10 23.08
CA ALA A 33 8.37 5.54 21.75
C ALA A 33 7.25 6.20 20.92
N ILE A 34 6.05 6.40 21.49
CA ILE A 34 4.96 7.06 20.74
C ILE A 34 5.27 8.53 20.46
N LEU A 35 5.87 9.25 21.41
CA LEU A 35 6.23 10.66 21.20
C LEU A 35 7.28 10.80 20.09
N LEU A 36 8.23 9.86 20.01
CA LEU A 36 9.18 9.80 18.92
C LEU A 36 8.49 9.50 17.58
N VAL A 37 7.57 8.53 17.53
CA VAL A 37 6.79 8.26 16.30
C VAL A 37 6.04 9.52 15.82
N VAL A 38 5.28 10.18 16.71
CA VAL A 38 4.53 11.38 16.36
C VAL A 38 5.45 12.51 15.89
N ALA A 39 6.53 12.78 16.62
CA ALA A 39 7.43 13.87 16.26
C ALA A 39 8.10 13.66 14.90
N TYR A 40 8.45 12.40 14.60
CA TYR A 40 9.10 12.07 13.35
C TYR A 40 8.18 12.13 12.15
N HIS A 41 6.95 11.65 12.28
CA HIS A 41 5.95 11.77 11.22
C HIS A 41 5.62 13.24 10.94
N VAL A 42 5.49 14.07 11.97
CA VAL A 42 5.04 15.46 11.80
C VAL A 42 6.15 16.41 11.30
N TRP A 43 7.39 16.27 11.81
CA TRP A 43 8.45 17.28 11.54
C TRP A 43 9.66 16.76 10.79
N LEU A 44 9.89 15.45 10.73
CA LEU A 44 11.15 14.90 10.19
C LEU A 44 10.95 14.05 8.94
N GLY A 45 9.71 13.66 8.60
CA GLY A 45 9.41 12.81 7.45
C GLY A 45 10.15 11.47 7.46
N ARG A 46 10.49 10.95 8.65
CA ARG A 46 11.39 9.79 8.82
C ARG A 46 10.80 8.75 9.78
N VAL A 47 11.36 7.55 9.81
CA VAL A 47 11.00 6.51 10.79
C VAL A 47 11.90 6.62 12.02
N SER A 48 11.29 6.66 13.21
CA SER A 48 12.00 6.90 14.48
C SER A 48 12.58 5.65 15.16
N GLY A 49 12.21 4.45 14.71
CA GLY A 49 12.44 3.18 15.40
C GLY A 49 11.50 2.92 16.59
N GLY A 50 10.56 3.85 16.87
CA GLY A 50 9.64 3.73 18.00
C GLY A 50 8.62 2.58 17.84
N VAL A 51 8.25 2.24 16.61
CA VAL A 51 7.35 1.10 16.33
C VAL A 51 8.01 -0.22 16.73
N ASP A 52 9.30 -0.42 16.43
CA ASP A 52 10.06 -1.63 16.79
C ASP A 52 10.09 -1.84 18.32
N VAL A 53 10.17 -0.75 19.09
CA VAL A 53 10.05 -0.78 20.55
C VAL A 53 8.69 -1.37 20.95
N PHE A 54 7.60 -0.96 20.30
CA PHE A 54 6.26 -1.49 20.59
C PHE A 54 6.10 -2.96 20.21
N LEU A 55 6.63 -3.39 19.06
CA LEU A 55 6.55 -4.77 18.59
C LEU A 55 7.29 -5.70 19.57
N MET A 56 8.53 -5.34 19.94
CA MET A 56 9.32 -6.10 20.90
C MET A 56 8.68 -6.15 22.31
N VAL A 57 8.27 -5.00 22.85
CA VAL A 57 7.66 -4.92 24.21
C VAL A 57 6.35 -5.72 24.27
N SER A 58 5.57 -5.74 23.20
CA SER A 58 4.32 -6.49 23.13
C SER A 58 4.55 -8.00 23.23
N ALA A 59 5.50 -8.54 22.48
CA ALA A 59 5.87 -9.96 22.58
C ALA A 59 6.53 -10.32 23.91
N PHE A 60 7.31 -9.41 24.50
CA PHE A 60 7.91 -9.59 25.82
C PHE A 60 6.82 -9.89 26.89
N PHE A 61 5.80 -9.03 27.00
CA PHE A 61 4.72 -9.24 27.97
C PHE A 61 3.84 -10.44 27.66
N LEU A 62 3.56 -10.66 26.37
CA LEU A 62 2.80 -11.82 25.91
C LEU A 62 3.49 -13.11 26.35
N THR A 63 4.75 -13.27 25.99
CA THR A 63 5.55 -14.46 26.30
C THR A 63 5.71 -14.64 27.80
N ALA A 64 6.06 -13.58 28.54
CA ALA A 64 6.20 -13.64 30.00
C ALA A 64 4.88 -14.04 30.69
N SER A 65 3.73 -13.59 30.19
CA SER A 65 2.41 -13.96 30.72
C SER A 65 2.11 -15.45 30.53
N PHE A 66 2.39 -15.98 29.34
CA PHE A 66 2.13 -17.38 29.01
C PHE A 66 3.12 -18.34 29.68
N VAL A 67 4.41 -18.00 29.72
CA VAL A 67 5.43 -18.78 30.44
C VAL A 67 5.05 -18.93 31.91
N ARG A 68 4.63 -17.85 32.58
CA ARG A 68 4.15 -17.92 33.97
C ARG A 68 2.94 -18.84 34.14
N ARG A 69 2.01 -18.87 33.19
CA ARG A 69 0.86 -19.80 33.24
C ARG A 69 1.31 -21.24 33.13
N LEU A 70 2.26 -21.53 32.24
CA LEU A 70 2.84 -22.85 32.05
C LEU A 70 3.56 -23.33 33.32
N GLU A 71 4.40 -22.48 33.91
CA GLU A 71 5.12 -22.78 35.16
C GLU A 71 4.16 -22.99 36.35
N SER A 72 3.08 -22.22 36.41
CA SER A 72 2.04 -22.34 37.44
C SER A 72 0.97 -23.38 37.11
N GLN A 73 1.15 -24.17 36.04
CA GLN A 73 0.22 -25.21 35.56
C GLN A 73 -1.23 -24.71 35.36
N ARG A 74 -1.39 -23.43 35.03
CA ARG A 74 -2.68 -22.84 34.71
C ARG A 74 -3.04 -23.09 33.24
N PRO A 75 -4.35 -23.24 32.92
CA PRO A 75 -4.77 -23.41 31.54
C PRO A 75 -4.37 -22.19 30.69
N LEU A 76 -3.96 -22.44 29.45
CA LEU A 76 -3.58 -21.38 28.51
C LEU A 76 -4.78 -20.49 28.17
N ALA A 77 -5.98 -21.07 28.07
CA ALA A 77 -7.25 -20.38 27.83
C ALA A 77 -7.17 -19.37 26.66
N LEU A 78 -6.84 -19.88 25.47
CA LEU A 78 -6.57 -19.08 24.26
C LEU A 78 -7.78 -18.24 23.84
N GLY A 79 -8.97 -18.84 23.73
CA GLY A 79 -10.20 -18.11 23.38
C GLY A 79 -10.48 -16.91 24.30
N PRO A 80 -10.55 -17.11 25.64
CA PRO A 80 -10.66 -16.00 26.58
C PRO A 80 -9.52 -14.98 26.51
N PHE A 81 -8.30 -15.41 26.17
CA PHE A 81 -7.17 -14.51 25.95
C PHE A 81 -7.40 -13.61 24.72
N TRP A 82 -7.71 -14.18 23.56
CA TRP A 82 -7.97 -13.44 22.32
C TRP A 82 -9.15 -12.50 22.48
N LEU A 83 -10.26 -12.99 23.04
CA LEU A 83 -11.43 -12.16 23.28
C LEU A 83 -11.11 -10.93 24.14
N ARG A 84 -10.37 -11.10 25.24
CA ARG A 84 -9.95 -9.97 26.08
C ARG A 84 -8.97 -9.04 25.35
N ARG A 85 -8.10 -9.58 24.49
CA ARG A 85 -7.10 -8.78 23.77
C ARG A 85 -7.77 -7.91 22.72
N PHE A 86 -8.56 -8.50 21.82
CA PHE A 86 -9.21 -7.77 20.74
C PHE A 86 -10.33 -6.86 21.25
N ARG A 87 -11.07 -7.23 22.30
CA ARG A 87 -12.04 -6.32 22.96
C ARG A 87 -11.38 -5.06 23.54
N ARG A 88 -10.09 -5.09 23.84
CA ARG A 88 -9.35 -3.92 24.34
C ARG A 88 -8.74 -3.07 23.23
N LEU A 89 -8.56 -3.62 22.03
CA LEU A 89 -7.87 -2.94 20.93
C LEU A 89 -8.85 -2.48 19.85
N LEU A 90 -9.74 -3.36 19.41
CA LEU A 90 -10.64 -3.12 18.27
C LEU A 90 -11.58 -1.93 18.47
N PRO A 91 -12.19 -1.68 19.64
CA PRO A 91 -13.16 -0.58 19.77
C PRO A 91 -12.58 0.80 19.46
N ALA A 92 -11.38 1.11 19.95
CA ALA A 92 -10.75 2.40 19.66
C ALA A 92 -10.33 2.48 18.19
N ALA A 93 -9.80 1.39 17.62
CA ALA A 93 -9.48 1.30 16.21
C ALA A 93 -10.73 1.51 15.33
N ALA A 94 -11.84 0.85 15.65
CA ALA A 94 -13.11 0.98 14.93
C ALA A 94 -13.66 2.41 14.96
N VAL A 95 -13.60 3.09 16.10
CA VAL A 95 -14.01 4.51 16.20
C VAL A 95 -13.10 5.40 15.37
N THR A 96 -11.80 5.14 15.36
CA THR A 96 -10.88 5.85 14.47
C THR A 96 -11.19 5.59 13.00
N ILE A 97 -11.41 4.34 12.60
CA ILE A 97 -11.77 3.97 11.22
C ILE A 97 -13.06 4.68 10.79
N VAL A 98 -14.12 4.65 11.60
CA VAL A 98 -15.36 5.39 11.30
C VAL A 98 -15.10 6.90 11.19
N GLY A 99 -14.25 7.45 12.07
CA GLY A 99 -13.85 8.85 11.98
C GLY A 99 -13.16 9.19 10.65
N VAL A 100 -12.23 8.34 10.21
CA VAL A 100 -11.55 8.49 8.92
C VAL A 100 -12.52 8.35 7.76
N LEU A 101 -13.40 7.35 7.78
CA LEU A 101 -14.44 7.18 6.74
C LEU A 101 -15.36 8.41 6.65
N GLY A 102 -15.75 8.97 7.80
CA GLY A 102 -16.57 10.18 7.84
C GLY A 102 -15.85 11.43 7.32
N VAL A 103 -14.54 11.55 7.57
CA VAL A 103 -13.72 12.63 7.00
C VAL A 103 -13.52 12.42 5.51
N ALA A 104 -13.22 11.20 5.06
CA ALA A 104 -13.02 10.87 3.66
C ALA A 104 -14.27 11.17 2.83
N LEU A 105 -15.43 10.70 3.29
CA LEU A 105 -16.72 10.98 2.65
C LEU A 105 -17.03 12.49 2.55
N ALA A 106 -16.57 13.29 3.50
CA ALA A 106 -16.91 14.71 3.58
C ALA A 106 -15.87 15.64 2.93
N MET A 107 -14.62 15.20 2.78
CA MET A 107 -13.50 16.08 2.50
C MET A 107 -12.46 15.50 1.53
N TYR A 108 -12.45 14.20 1.24
CA TYR A 108 -11.45 13.61 0.35
C TYR A 108 -11.99 13.55 -1.08
N PRO A 109 -11.12 13.76 -2.09
CA PRO A 109 -11.45 13.51 -3.49
C PRO A 109 -12.05 12.12 -3.70
N GLN A 110 -12.97 12.00 -4.65
CA GLN A 110 -13.67 10.74 -4.91
C GLN A 110 -12.72 9.65 -5.45
N THR A 111 -11.63 10.05 -6.10
CA THR A 111 -10.53 9.20 -6.58
C THR A 111 -9.83 8.44 -5.46
N GLU A 112 -9.82 8.98 -4.25
CA GLU A 112 -9.19 8.35 -3.08
C GLU A 112 -10.08 7.33 -2.36
N TRP A 113 -11.38 7.28 -2.71
CA TRP A 113 -12.35 6.46 -1.98
C TRP A 113 -12.09 4.95 -2.12
N PRO A 114 -11.77 4.37 -3.30
CA PRO A 114 -11.49 2.94 -3.43
C PRO A 114 -10.34 2.48 -2.55
N ARG A 115 -9.24 3.28 -2.51
CA ARG A 115 -8.10 3.05 -1.62
C ARG A 115 -8.52 3.10 -0.15
N VAL A 116 -9.26 4.13 0.25
CA VAL A 116 -9.82 4.27 1.60
C VAL A 116 -10.70 3.08 1.99
N TRP A 117 -11.53 2.55 1.09
CA TRP A 117 -12.38 1.40 1.38
C TRP A 117 -11.58 0.13 1.61
N THR A 118 -10.65 -0.16 0.70
CA THR A 118 -9.80 -1.35 0.74
C THR A 118 -8.94 -1.37 2.00
N GLU A 119 -8.32 -0.25 2.34
CA GLU A 119 -7.50 -0.12 3.55
C GLU A 119 -8.35 -0.07 4.83
N ALA A 120 -9.57 0.47 4.80
CA ALA A 120 -10.48 0.39 5.96
C ALA A 120 -10.86 -1.05 6.29
N TRP A 121 -11.19 -1.88 5.29
CA TRP A 121 -11.41 -3.31 5.47
C TRP A 121 -10.17 -4.02 5.98
N SER A 122 -9.02 -3.74 5.37
CA SER A 122 -7.75 -4.37 5.69
C SER A 122 -7.30 -4.03 7.11
N SER A 123 -7.48 -2.78 7.53
CA SER A 123 -7.27 -2.30 8.89
C SER A 123 -8.24 -2.90 9.92
N LEU A 124 -9.52 -3.07 9.57
CA LEU A 124 -10.52 -3.71 10.44
C LEU A 124 -10.16 -5.16 10.75
N PHE A 125 -9.64 -5.88 9.76
CA PHE A 125 -9.30 -7.31 9.87
C PHE A 125 -7.81 -7.60 10.14
N TYR A 126 -7.00 -6.58 10.43
CA TYR A 126 -5.57 -6.72 10.76
C TYR A 126 -4.73 -7.35 9.62
N VAL A 127 -5.04 -7.00 8.38
CA VAL A 127 -4.31 -7.41 7.16
C VAL A 127 -3.76 -6.23 6.36
N GLU A 128 -3.89 -5.00 6.85
CA GLU A 128 -3.39 -3.77 6.23
C GLU A 128 -1.95 -3.86 5.71
N ASN A 129 -1.08 -4.51 6.47
CA ASN A 129 0.32 -4.63 6.08
C ASN A 129 0.51 -5.46 4.80
N TRP A 130 -0.38 -6.40 4.50
CA TRP A 130 -0.32 -7.16 3.25
C TRP A 130 -0.89 -6.38 2.08
N THR A 131 -1.97 -5.63 2.31
CA THR A 131 -2.53 -4.71 1.32
C THR A 131 -1.46 -3.72 0.87
N LEU A 132 -0.81 -3.03 1.81
CA LEU A 132 0.28 -2.10 1.50
C LEU A 132 1.48 -2.80 0.85
N ALA A 133 1.88 -3.99 1.30
CA ALA A 133 2.98 -4.72 0.67
C ALA A 133 2.69 -5.04 -0.80
N LEU A 134 1.47 -5.47 -1.11
CA LEU A 134 1.05 -5.81 -2.46
C LEU A 134 0.86 -4.57 -3.34
N SER A 135 0.35 -3.47 -2.78
CA SER A 135 0.26 -2.19 -3.48
C SER A 135 1.64 -1.58 -3.80
N GLU A 136 2.69 -1.87 -3.04
CA GLU A 136 4.05 -1.36 -3.31
C GLU A 136 4.73 -2.01 -4.54
N VAL A 137 4.33 -3.25 -4.88
CA VAL A 137 4.82 -3.96 -6.08
C VAL A 137 3.97 -3.68 -7.31
N ASP A 138 2.76 -3.17 -7.11
CA ASP A 138 1.90 -2.70 -8.16
C ASP A 138 2.37 -1.32 -8.62
N TYR A 139 2.83 -1.21 -9.88
CA TYR A 139 3.30 0.05 -10.44
C TYR A 139 2.19 1.10 -10.46
N TYR A 140 0.95 0.69 -10.75
CA TYR A 140 -0.20 1.57 -10.93
C TYR A 140 -0.72 2.13 -9.59
N ALA A 141 -0.57 1.37 -8.50
CA ALA A 141 -0.94 1.84 -7.16
C ALA A 141 0.03 2.89 -6.56
N ARG A 142 1.14 3.23 -7.24
CA ARG A 142 2.20 4.13 -6.74
C ARG A 142 2.03 5.60 -7.11
N GLU A 143 1.03 5.94 -7.91
CA GLU A 143 0.86 7.30 -8.46
C GLU A 143 0.41 8.33 -7.41
N SER A 144 -0.17 7.88 -6.29
CA SER A 144 -0.55 8.78 -5.19
C SER A 144 0.67 9.31 -4.41
N VAL A 145 0.96 10.60 -4.57
CA VAL A 145 2.04 11.32 -3.85
C VAL A 145 1.75 11.42 -2.33
N THR A 146 0.47 11.33 -1.93
CA THR A 146 0.04 11.47 -0.54
C THR A 146 -0.15 10.09 0.13
N PRO A 147 0.49 9.85 1.29
CA PRO A 147 0.30 8.65 2.10
C PRO A 147 -1.17 8.43 2.49
N SER A 148 -1.64 7.19 2.52
CA SER A 148 -3.00 6.88 2.97
C SER A 148 -3.22 7.19 4.46
N PRO A 149 -4.45 7.62 4.87
CA PRO A 149 -4.78 7.83 6.28
C PRO A 149 -4.77 6.53 7.11
N PHE A 150 -4.83 5.36 6.46
CA PHE A 150 -4.78 4.07 7.14
C PHE A 150 -3.38 3.46 7.20
N GLN A 151 -2.42 3.97 6.43
CA GLN A 151 -1.09 3.35 6.29
C GLN A 151 -0.46 2.90 7.62
N HIS A 152 -0.47 3.73 8.66
CA HIS A 152 0.08 3.38 9.99
C HIS A 152 -0.52 2.11 10.65
N PHE A 153 -1.72 1.66 10.25
CA PHE A 153 -2.31 0.41 10.72
C PHE A 153 -1.50 -0.83 10.37
N TRP A 154 -0.55 -0.75 9.42
CA TRP A 154 0.35 -1.86 9.09
C TRP A 154 0.97 -2.50 10.35
N SER A 155 1.45 -1.69 11.30
CA SER A 155 2.13 -2.21 12.48
C SER A 155 1.15 -2.84 13.47
N LEU A 156 -0.09 -2.34 13.52
CA LEU A 156 -1.17 -2.96 14.29
C LEU A 156 -1.53 -4.31 13.69
N SER A 157 -1.66 -4.41 12.38
CA SER A 157 -1.97 -5.63 11.63
C SER A 157 -0.96 -6.73 11.94
N VAL A 158 0.34 -6.44 11.77
CA VAL A 158 1.43 -7.36 12.13
C VAL A 158 1.33 -7.76 13.62
N GLN A 159 1.12 -6.79 14.52
CA GLN A 159 0.98 -7.05 15.95
C GLN A 159 -0.25 -7.93 16.28
N GLY A 160 -1.38 -7.74 15.59
CA GLY A 160 -2.60 -8.52 15.75
C GLY A 160 -2.42 -9.97 15.29
N GLN A 161 -1.75 -10.16 14.15
CA GLN A 161 -1.37 -11.49 13.66
C GLN A 161 -0.48 -12.21 14.69
N VAL A 162 0.48 -11.50 15.29
CA VAL A 162 1.31 -12.05 16.37
C VAL A 162 0.51 -12.42 17.62
N PHE A 163 -0.54 -11.66 17.99
CA PHE A 163 -1.42 -12.03 19.10
C PHE A 163 -2.18 -13.34 18.89
N ILE A 164 -2.32 -13.79 17.64
CA ILE A 164 -2.88 -15.10 17.31
C ILE A 164 -1.75 -16.14 17.25
N LEU A 165 -0.70 -15.86 16.47
CA LEU A 165 0.38 -16.79 16.16
C LEU A 165 1.19 -17.19 17.40
N TRP A 166 1.59 -16.25 18.28
CA TRP A 166 2.44 -16.57 19.43
C TRP A 166 1.77 -17.52 20.43
N PRO A 167 0.52 -17.27 20.86
CA PRO A 167 -0.17 -18.21 21.74
C PRO A 167 -0.37 -19.60 21.11
N LEU A 168 -0.54 -19.69 19.79
CA LEU A 168 -0.60 -20.98 19.08
C LEU A 168 0.73 -21.71 19.10
N ILE A 169 1.85 -21.02 18.84
CA ILE A 169 3.20 -21.58 18.95
C ILE A 169 3.44 -22.10 20.37
N ILE A 170 3.14 -21.28 21.38
CA ILE A 170 3.33 -21.64 22.79
C ILE A 170 2.45 -22.85 23.16
N ALA A 171 1.20 -22.87 22.69
CA ALA A 171 0.29 -24.00 22.90
C ALA A 171 0.79 -25.27 22.22
N GLY A 172 1.31 -25.18 20.99
CA GLY A 172 1.90 -26.29 20.25
C GLY A 172 3.07 -26.91 21.01
N VAL A 173 4.02 -26.09 21.47
CA VAL A 173 5.16 -26.56 22.30
C VAL A 173 4.67 -27.21 23.59
N TRP A 174 3.69 -26.60 24.27
CA TRP A 174 3.10 -27.20 25.47
C TRP A 174 2.43 -28.53 25.20
N VAL A 175 1.65 -28.68 24.12
CA VAL A 175 0.98 -29.95 23.75
C VAL A 175 2.02 -31.05 23.50
N VAL A 176 3.06 -30.76 22.71
CA VAL A 176 4.12 -31.72 22.36
C VAL A 176 4.89 -32.14 23.61
N LEU A 177 5.23 -31.19 24.48
CA LEU A 177 6.06 -31.43 25.66
C LEU A 177 5.26 -31.56 26.96
N ARG A 178 3.95 -31.82 26.88
CA ARG A 178 3.08 -31.87 28.08
C ARG A 178 3.51 -32.92 29.11
N ARG A 179 4.18 -33.99 28.66
CA ARG A 179 4.74 -35.04 29.54
C ARG A 179 6.15 -34.71 30.06
N ARG A 180 6.81 -33.71 29.49
CA ARG A 180 8.19 -33.29 29.83
C ARG A 180 8.21 -31.79 30.15
N GLN A 181 7.44 -31.40 31.18
CA GLN A 181 7.22 -29.99 31.55
C GLN A 181 8.52 -29.17 31.73
N ARG A 182 9.59 -29.79 32.22
CA ARG A 182 10.92 -29.14 32.38
C ARG A 182 11.56 -28.68 31.06
N LEU A 183 11.15 -29.26 29.93
CA LEU A 183 11.71 -28.94 28.60
C LEU A 183 10.92 -27.84 27.88
N ILE A 184 9.76 -27.41 28.39
CA ILE A 184 8.90 -26.45 27.70
C ILE A 184 9.59 -25.11 27.51
N VAL A 185 10.15 -24.52 28.57
CA VAL A 185 10.81 -23.21 28.48
C VAL A 185 12.07 -23.26 27.60
N PRO A 186 12.97 -24.27 27.74
CA PRO A 186 14.07 -24.45 26.78
C PRO A 186 13.62 -24.62 25.33
N ALA A 187 12.54 -25.37 25.08
CA ALA A 187 12.01 -25.55 23.74
C ALA A 187 11.41 -24.26 23.18
N LEU A 188 10.73 -23.45 24.01
CA LEU A 188 10.26 -22.12 23.60
C LEU A 188 11.43 -21.20 23.25
N ALA A 189 12.52 -21.22 24.04
CA ALA A 189 13.73 -20.46 23.73
C ALA A 189 14.34 -20.90 22.40
N LEU A 190 14.39 -22.21 22.13
CA LEU A 190 14.85 -22.74 20.84
C LEU A 190 13.94 -22.29 19.68
N VAL A 191 12.63 -22.45 19.81
CA VAL A 191 11.67 -22.09 18.75
C VAL A 191 11.73 -20.59 18.45
N PHE A 192 11.68 -19.73 19.46
CA PHE A 192 11.82 -18.29 19.25
C PHE A 192 13.22 -17.90 18.76
N GLY A 193 14.26 -18.63 19.15
CA GLY A 193 15.62 -18.46 18.62
C GLY A 193 15.70 -18.77 17.12
N VAL A 194 15.06 -19.86 16.68
CA VAL A 194 14.96 -20.21 15.25
C VAL A 194 14.17 -19.14 14.49
N ILE A 195 13.01 -18.72 15.01
CA ILE A 195 12.22 -17.64 14.39
C ILE A 195 13.04 -16.36 14.28
N PHE A 196 13.76 -15.97 15.33
CA PHE A 196 14.64 -14.80 15.32
C PHE A 196 15.68 -14.87 14.20
N VAL A 197 16.44 -15.96 14.10
CA VAL A 197 17.51 -16.10 13.10
C VAL A 197 16.96 -16.17 11.69
N VAL A 198 15.93 -16.99 11.45
CA VAL A 198 15.35 -17.19 10.11
C VAL A 198 14.65 -15.93 9.62
N SER A 199 13.83 -15.28 10.47
CA SER A 199 13.12 -14.06 10.08
C SER A 199 14.08 -12.88 9.90
N LEU A 200 15.13 -12.74 10.72
CA LEU A 200 16.14 -11.69 10.53
C LEU A 200 16.94 -11.91 9.23
N GLY A 201 17.36 -13.15 8.97
CA GLY A 201 18.04 -13.50 7.73
C GLY A 201 17.18 -13.21 6.49
N PHE A 202 15.90 -13.60 6.54
CA PHE A 202 14.93 -13.29 5.50
C PHE A 202 14.73 -11.77 5.35
N SER A 203 14.60 -11.03 6.46
CA SER A 203 14.45 -9.57 6.47
C SER A 203 15.60 -8.86 5.75
N VAL A 204 16.84 -9.26 6.00
CA VAL A 204 18.02 -8.70 5.34
C VAL A 204 18.00 -8.98 3.83
N VAL A 205 17.74 -10.22 3.43
CA VAL A 205 17.71 -10.61 2.01
C VAL A 205 16.59 -9.92 1.26
N GLU A 206 15.39 -9.87 1.83
CA GLU A 206 14.23 -9.26 1.19
C GLU A 206 14.38 -7.74 1.09
N THR A 207 14.92 -7.10 2.13
CA THR A 207 15.19 -5.65 2.10
C THR A 207 16.15 -5.25 0.98
N MET A 208 17.13 -6.12 0.66
CA MET A 208 18.06 -5.87 -0.45
C MET A 208 17.41 -6.01 -1.84
N ARG A 209 16.29 -6.75 -1.95
CA ARG A 209 15.60 -7.01 -3.22
C ARG A 209 14.43 -6.05 -3.46
N ALA A 210 13.61 -5.85 -2.43
CA ALA A 210 12.38 -5.07 -2.49
C ALA A 210 12.12 -4.43 -1.12
N GLN A 211 12.79 -3.32 -0.83
CA GLN A 211 12.75 -2.68 0.50
C GLN A 211 11.33 -2.24 0.92
N SER A 212 10.55 -1.65 0.01
CA SER A 212 9.16 -1.24 0.31
C SER A 212 8.26 -2.43 0.69
N PHE A 213 8.30 -3.51 -0.09
CA PHE A 213 7.56 -4.73 0.22
C PHE A 213 8.02 -5.33 1.55
N ALA A 214 9.35 -5.47 1.71
CA ALA A 214 9.96 -6.00 2.94
C ALA A 214 9.58 -5.18 4.17
N TYR A 215 9.29 -3.88 4.02
CA TYR A 215 8.88 -3.02 5.12
C TYR A 215 7.55 -3.44 5.74
N PHE A 216 6.57 -3.86 4.93
CA PHE A 216 5.24 -4.24 5.39
C PHE A 216 5.03 -5.76 5.54
N ASP A 217 5.92 -6.59 5.02
CA ASP A 217 5.83 -8.04 5.16
C ASP A 217 5.95 -8.51 6.62
N THR A 218 4.94 -9.22 7.13
CA THR A 218 4.97 -9.80 8.48
C THR A 218 6.21 -10.66 8.72
N ARG A 219 6.66 -11.43 7.72
CA ARG A 219 7.76 -12.41 7.81
C ARG A 219 9.11 -11.74 8.08
N THR A 220 9.32 -10.51 7.61
CA THR A 220 10.55 -9.73 7.84
C THR A 220 10.56 -9.04 9.22
N ARG A 221 9.42 -9.07 9.94
CA ARG A 221 9.22 -8.43 11.26
C ARG A 221 9.14 -9.41 12.43
N LEU A 222 8.87 -10.70 12.18
CA LEU A 222 8.72 -11.71 13.24
C LEU A 222 9.91 -11.78 14.20
N TRP A 223 11.13 -11.49 13.74
CA TRP A 223 12.33 -11.52 14.57
C TRP A 223 12.31 -10.46 15.69
N GLU A 224 11.67 -9.30 15.50
CA GLU A 224 11.54 -8.25 16.52
C GLU A 224 10.70 -8.74 17.72
N PHE A 225 9.60 -9.42 17.41
CA PHE A 225 8.76 -10.08 18.40
C PHE A 225 9.49 -11.25 19.08
N ALA A 226 10.20 -12.06 18.30
CA ALA A 226 11.01 -13.17 18.82
C ALA A 226 12.10 -12.67 19.77
N ALA A 227 12.74 -11.54 19.47
CA ALA A 227 13.70 -10.88 20.37
C ALA A 227 13.05 -10.53 21.72
N GLY A 228 11.85 -9.96 21.70
CA GLY A 228 11.06 -9.69 22.90
C GLY A 228 10.75 -10.95 23.70
N SER A 229 10.38 -12.05 23.03
CA SER A 229 10.15 -13.37 23.63
C SER A 229 11.41 -13.96 24.27
N LEU A 230 12.55 -13.88 23.59
CA LEU A 230 13.84 -14.36 24.08
C LEU A 230 14.28 -13.57 25.32
N VAL A 231 14.15 -12.24 25.29
CA VAL A 231 14.40 -11.40 26.47
C VAL A 231 13.47 -11.78 27.61
N ALA A 232 12.18 -12.05 27.37
CA ALA A 232 11.25 -12.48 28.41
C ALA A 232 11.67 -13.80 29.08
N ILE A 233 12.19 -14.75 28.32
CA ILE A 233 12.66 -16.05 28.83
C ILE A 233 14.01 -15.93 29.52
N ALA A 234 14.93 -15.11 29.00
CA ALA A 234 16.28 -14.95 29.54
C ALA A 234 16.32 -14.04 30.79
N LEU A 235 15.42 -13.04 30.88
CA LEU A 235 15.45 -12.01 31.91
C LEU A 235 15.58 -12.55 33.35
N PRO A 236 14.87 -13.62 33.77
CA PRO A 236 15.03 -14.19 35.12
C PRO A 236 16.46 -14.66 35.44
N HIS A 237 17.21 -15.09 34.42
CA HIS A 237 18.55 -15.65 34.54
C HIS A 237 19.67 -14.61 34.42
N ILE A 238 19.39 -13.42 33.89
CA ILE A 238 20.36 -12.34 33.71
C ILE A 238 20.54 -11.57 35.02
N ARG A 239 21.76 -11.53 35.57
CA ARG A 239 22.12 -10.67 36.71
C ARG A 239 23.11 -9.61 36.27
N VAL A 240 22.77 -8.34 36.50
CA VAL A 240 23.62 -7.20 36.11
C VAL A 240 24.05 -6.45 37.36
N ARG A 241 25.31 -5.99 37.41
CA ARG A 241 25.76 -5.12 38.51
C ARG A 241 24.98 -3.80 38.44
N PRO A 242 24.56 -3.19 39.58
CA PRO A 242 23.69 -2.01 39.55
C PRO A 242 24.21 -0.86 38.67
N TRP A 243 25.50 -0.54 38.73
CA TRP A 243 26.08 0.54 37.92
C TRP A 243 26.04 0.23 36.41
N LEU A 244 26.29 -1.03 36.02
CA LEU A 244 26.15 -1.48 34.62
C LEU A 244 24.69 -1.41 34.16
N GLY A 245 23.74 -1.74 35.05
CA GLY A 245 22.32 -1.57 34.76
C GLY A 245 21.95 -0.12 34.49
N ALA A 246 22.50 0.84 35.25
CA ALA A 246 22.27 2.26 35.00
C ALA A 246 22.84 2.70 33.65
N VAL A 247 24.06 2.25 33.30
CA VAL A 247 24.69 2.51 32.00
C VAL A 247 23.85 1.92 30.85
N PHE A 248 23.46 0.65 30.93
CA PHE A 248 22.62 0.00 29.91
C PHE A 248 21.29 0.73 29.71
N GLY A 249 20.65 1.19 30.79
CA GLY A 249 19.43 1.97 30.69
C GLY A 249 19.63 3.27 29.91
N TRP A 250 20.66 4.05 30.23
CA TRP A 250 20.92 5.32 29.54
C TRP A 250 21.37 5.12 28.10
N VAL A 251 22.26 4.15 27.84
CA VAL A 251 22.67 3.77 26.48
C VAL A 251 21.46 3.35 25.66
N GLY A 252 20.54 2.57 26.23
CA GLY A 252 19.32 2.17 25.56
C GLY A 252 18.40 3.35 25.23
N ILE A 253 18.17 4.29 26.17
CA ILE A 253 17.34 5.49 25.89
C ILE A 253 17.98 6.38 24.83
N VAL A 254 19.27 6.71 24.99
CA VAL A 254 19.98 7.57 24.03
C VAL A 254 20.01 6.89 22.67
N GLY A 255 20.26 5.58 22.62
CA GLY A 255 20.24 4.79 21.40
C GLY A 255 18.88 4.81 20.70
N ILE A 256 17.77 4.71 21.43
CA ILE A 256 16.41 4.82 20.86
C ILE A 256 16.17 6.24 20.30
N VAL A 257 16.52 7.28 21.06
CA VAL A 257 16.31 8.68 20.62
C VAL A 257 17.17 9.02 19.40
N MET A 258 18.41 8.55 19.37
CA MET A 258 19.35 8.79 18.27
C MET A 258 19.08 7.92 17.05
N CYS A 259 18.30 6.85 17.18
CA CYS A 259 18.01 5.90 16.10
C CYS A 259 17.55 6.61 14.83
N GLY A 260 16.45 7.37 14.90
CA GLY A 260 15.93 8.10 13.73
C GLY A 260 16.74 9.33 13.31
N ILE A 261 17.65 9.83 14.18
CA ILE A 261 18.50 10.99 13.86
C ILE A 261 19.69 10.54 12.99
N VAL A 262 20.27 9.40 13.37
CA VAL A 262 21.52 8.88 12.79
C VAL A 262 21.26 7.95 11.63
N LEU A 263 20.22 7.11 11.70
CA LEU A 263 19.92 6.16 10.65
C LEU A 263 19.12 6.85 9.56
N ASP A 264 19.71 6.89 8.36
CA ASP A 264 18.94 7.13 7.15
C ASP A 264 18.11 5.87 6.87
N VAL A 265 16.79 6.05 6.83
CA VAL A 265 15.83 4.96 6.71
C VAL A 265 15.72 4.51 5.25
N GLN A 266 16.10 5.38 4.31
CA GLN A 266 16.05 5.08 2.88
C GLN A 266 17.06 3.97 2.54
N GLY A 267 16.53 2.83 2.08
CA GLY A 267 17.30 1.72 1.51
C GLY A 267 17.78 0.61 2.47
N GLY A 268 17.62 0.74 3.80
CA GLY A 268 18.20 -0.21 4.76
C GLY A 268 17.27 -0.80 5.82
N PHE A 269 16.03 -0.33 5.90
CA PHE A 269 15.06 -0.70 6.94
C PHE A 269 13.94 -1.58 6.35
N PRO A 270 13.44 -2.66 6.99
CA PRO A 270 13.77 -3.19 8.32
C PRO A 270 15.20 -3.69 8.46
N GLY A 271 15.65 -4.51 7.50
CA GLY A 271 17.01 -5.05 7.40
C GLY A 271 17.74 -5.32 8.73
N TYR A 272 19.05 -5.13 8.71
CA TYR A 272 19.88 -5.23 9.91
C TYR A 272 19.85 -3.92 10.72
N LEU A 273 19.44 -2.80 10.13
CA LEU A 273 19.40 -1.49 10.81
C LEU A 273 18.38 -1.47 11.96
N ALA A 274 17.26 -2.18 11.81
CA ALA A 274 16.27 -2.32 12.88
C ALA A 274 16.80 -3.09 14.12
N LEU A 275 17.96 -3.76 14.05
CA LEU A 275 18.61 -4.32 15.26
C LEU A 275 18.94 -3.23 16.28
N TRP A 276 19.23 -2.01 15.82
CA TRP A 276 19.60 -0.90 16.68
C TRP A 276 18.50 -0.57 17.73
N PRO A 277 17.26 -0.21 17.35
CA PRO A 277 16.20 0.09 18.32
C PRO A 277 15.80 -1.15 19.14
N VAL A 278 15.87 -2.35 18.57
CA VAL A 278 15.54 -3.60 19.28
C VAL A 278 16.56 -3.92 20.38
N VAL A 279 17.87 -3.82 20.10
CA VAL A 279 18.92 -4.02 21.10
C VAL A 279 18.84 -2.95 22.18
N CYS A 280 18.64 -1.68 21.81
CA CYS A 280 18.47 -0.59 22.76
C CYS A 280 17.27 -0.84 23.70
N THR A 281 16.15 -1.32 23.14
CA THR A 281 14.97 -1.71 23.93
C THR A 281 15.28 -2.85 24.89
N ALA A 282 16.02 -3.88 24.45
CA ALA A 282 16.46 -4.97 25.31
C ALA A 282 17.29 -4.46 26.50
N LEU A 283 18.23 -3.54 26.26
CA LEU A 283 19.06 -2.92 27.31
C LEU A 283 18.21 -2.18 28.35
N VAL A 284 17.21 -1.40 27.92
CA VAL A 284 16.29 -0.71 28.83
C VAL A 284 15.48 -1.71 29.67
N ILE A 285 14.94 -2.77 29.06
CA ILE A 285 14.15 -3.80 29.77
C ILE A 285 15.00 -4.52 30.83
N ILE A 286 16.23 -4.90 30.48
CA ILE A 286 17.19 -5.56 31.38
C ILE A 286 17.57 -4.63 32.54
N ALA A 287 17.91 -3.37 32.24
CA ALA A 287 18.25 -2.37 33.25
C ALA A 287 17.12 -2.13 34.26
N GLY A 288 15.87 -2.13 33.80
CA GLY A 288 14.69 -1.88 34.63
C GLY A 288 14.34 -3.01 35.61
N ARG A 289 14.96 -4.20 35.50
CA ARG A 289 14.71 -5.34 36.43
C ARG A 289 15.06 -4.98 37.87
N ASP A 290 16.27 -4.45 38.09
CA ASP A 290 16.82 -4.22 39.42
C ASP A 290 16.73 -2.74 39.86
N ARG A 291 16.22 -1.87 38.99
CA ARG A 291 16.03 -0.42 39.22
C ARG A 291 17.24 0.24 39.90
N PRO A 292 18.43 0.21 39.27
CA PRO A 292 19.63 0.75 39.87
C PRO A 292 19.51 2.26 40.11
N ARG A 293 20.06 2.73 41.25
CA ARG A 293 20.15 4.17 41.53
C ARG A 293 20.94 4.88 40.42
N GLY A 294 20.43 6.02 39.95
CA GLY A 294 21.02 6.78 38.83
C GLY A 294 20.68 6.26 37.43
N GLY A 295 19.92 5.16 37.32
CA GLY A 295 19.39 4.68 36.03
C GLY A 295 18.23 5.54 35.51
N PRO A 296 17.84 5.38 34.24
CA PRO A 296 16.82 6.21 33.60
C PRO A 296 15.39 5.97 34.10
N ALA A 297 15.18 4.97 34.95
CA ALA A 297 13.87 4.64 35.52
C ALA A 297 13.20 5.85 36.16
N VAL A 298 13.97 6.76 36.78
CA VAL A 298 13.42 8.01 37.37
C VAL A 298 12.74 8.90 36.32
N VAL A 299 13.33 8.98 35.11
CA VAL A 299 12.76 9.76 34.00
C VAL A 299 11.57 9.05 33.40
N LEU A 300 11.70 7.75 33.12
CA LEU A 300 10.63 6.94 32.53
C LEU A 300 9.38 6.85 33.44
N GLU A 301 9.59 6.83 34.75
CA GLU A 301 8.51 6.76 35.74
C GLU A 301 7.90 8.14 36.09
N SER A 302 8.36 9.20 35.44
CA SER A 302 7.86 10.56 35.64
C SER A 302 6.35 10.66 35.35
N ALA A 303 5.68 11.56 36.07
CA ALA A 303 4.24 11.78 35.89
C ALA A 303 3.85 12.15 34.45
N PRO A 304 4.59 12.99 33.71
CA PRO A 304 4.27 13.33 32.32
C PRO A 304 4.30 12.13 31.38
N LEU A 305 5.37 11.32 31.40
CA LEU A 305 5.47 10.14 30.53
C LEU A 305 4.40 9.10 30.89
N ARG A 306 4.13 8.89 32.17
CA ARG A 306 3.04 8.01 32.60
C ARG A 306 1.66 8.53 32.18
N TYR A 307 1.48 9.83 32.09
CA TYR A 307 0.24 10.43 31.61
C TYR A 307 0.05 10.18 30.11
N VAL A 308 1.08 10.42 29.30
CA VAL A 308 1.06 10.13 27.85
C VAL A 308 0.88 8.63 27.60
N SER A 309 1.57 7.77 28.36
CA SER A 309 1.51 6.32 28.21
C SER A 309 0.10 5.75 28.36
N ARG A 310 -0.78 6.42 29.12
CA ARG A 310 -2.17 5.97 29.30
C ARG A 310 -2.98 6.04 28.02
N ASP A 311 -2.65 7.00 27.16
CA ASP A 311 -3.36 7.29 25.91
C ASP A 311 -2.51 6.95 24.69
N ALA A 312 -1.32 6.35 24.87
CA ALA A 312 -0.36 6.08 23.80
C ALA A 312 -0.95 5.25 22.64
N TYR A 313 -1.86 4.31 22.94
CA TYR A 313 -2.55 3.54 21.91
C TYR A 313 -3.51 4.42 21.10
N ALA A 314 -4.37 5.19 21.78
CA ALA A 314 -5.28 6.11 21.12
C ALA A 314 -4.53 7.20 20.33
N LEU A 315 -3.41 7.70 20.86
CA LEU A 315 -2.54 8.66 20.17
C LEU A 315 -1.94 8.07 18.90
N TYR A 316 -1.48 6.82 18.96
CA TYR A 316 -1.02 6.11 17.77
C TYR A 316 -2.12 6.03 16.70
N LEU A 317 -3.34 5.71 17.07
CA LEU A 317 -4.45 5.59 16.11
C LEU A 317 -4.81 6.92 15.45
N VAL A 318 -4.83 8.03 16.19
CA VAL A 318 -5.39 9.30 15.67
C VAL A 318 -4.35 10.24 15.06
N HIS A 319 -3.07 10.16 15.45
CA HIS A 319 -2.09 11.15 15.01
C HIS A 319 -1.82 11.12 13.50
N TRP A 320 -1.81 9.92 12.91
CA TRP A 320 -1.49 9.73 11.50
C TRP A 320 -2.65 10.18 10.60
N PRO A 321 -3.92 9.78 10.82
CA PRO A 321 -5.02 10.32 10.03
C PRO A 321 -5.12 11.85 10.12
N VAL A 322 -4.90 12.45 11.29
CA VAL A 322 -4.92 13.93 11.42
C VAL A 322 -3.82 14.58 10.57
N LEU A 323 -2.62 13.99 10.53
CA LEU A 323 -1.53 14.47 9.69
C LEU A 323 -1.86 14.32 8.20
N VAL A 324 -2.31 13.14 7.79
CA VAL A 324 -2.63 12.84 6.38
C VAL A 324 -3.81 13.68 5.90
N THR A 325 -4.87 13.84 6.69
CA THR A 325 -5.99 14.73 6.34
C THR A 325 -5.48 16.16 6.14
N TRP A 326 -4.54 16.63 6.96
CA TRP A 326 -3.94 17.94 6.74
C TRP A 326 -3.11 18.00 5.44
N MET A 327 -2.32 16.97 5.13
CA MET A 327 -1.55 16.90 3.88
C MET A 327 -2.46 16.94 2.66
N MET A 328 -3.52 16.13 2.68
CA MET A 328 -4.53 16.03 1.62
C MET A 328 -5.21 17.38 1.37
N LEU A 329 -5.70 18.03 2.42
CA LEU A 329 -6.46 19.29 2.30
C LEU A 329 -5.58 20.52 2.01
N SER A 330 -4.29 20.46 2.34
CA SER A 330 -3.38 21.58 2.11
C SER A 330 -2.58 21.45 0.82
N GLY A 331 -2.58 20.27 0.18
CA GLY A 331 -1.72 19.95 -0.96
C GLY A 331 -0.23 19.99 -0.63
N ARG A 332 0.15 19.87 0.66
CA ARG A 332 1.53 20.00 1.13
C ARG A 332 2.01 18.73 1.80
N SER A 333 3.21 18.30 1.44
CA SER A 333 3.88 17.15 2.05
C SER A 333 4.43 17.43 3.46
N GLU A 334 4.70 18.69 3.81
CA GLU A 334 5.29 19.05 5.10
C GLU A 334 4.50 20.16 5.83
N PRO A 335 4.05 19.92 7.08
CA PRO A 335 3.29 20.91 7.87
C PRO A 335 4.11 22.08 8.40
N GLY A 336 5.43 21.94 8.47
CA GLY A 336 6.26 22.89 9.19
C GLY A 336 5.92 22.97 10.68
N TRP A 337 6.50 23.95 11.37
CA TRP A 337 6.42 24.01 12.83
C TRP A 337 5.03 24.37 13.38
N SER A 338 4.36 25.37 12.78
CA SER A 338 3.08 25.89 13.27
C SER A 338 1.92 24.91 13.04
N ALA A 339 1.75 24.43 11.80
CA ALA A 339 0.72 23.45 11.50
C ALA A 339 1.02 22.11 12.19
N GLY A 340 2.30 21.72 12.27
CA GLY A 340 2.72 20.52 13.00
C GLY A 340 2.35 20.57 14.50
N LEU A 341 2.54 21.71 15.16
CA LEU A 341 2.09 21.88 16.54
C LEU A 341 0.56 21.75 16.68
N GLY A 342 -0.19 22.33 15.73
CA GLY A 342 -1.65 22.17 15.66
C GLY A 342 -2.07 20.71 15.54
N ILE A 343 -1.45 19.96 14.62
CA ILE A 343 -1.68 18.52 14.41
C ILE A 343 -1.43 17.74 15.69
N VAL A 344 -0.32 17.98 16.39
CA VAL A 344 -0.01 17.28 17.65
C VAL A 344 -1.02 17.60 18.75
N LEU A 345 -1.41 18.88 18.90
CA LEU A 345 -2.39 19.28 19.91
C LEU A 345 -3.77 18.65 19.65
N VAL A 346 -4.25 18.68 18.40
CA VAL A 346 -5.50 18.02 18.00
C VAL A 346 -5.42 16.52 18.26
N SER A 347 -4.31 15.88 17.88
CA SER A 347 -4.07 14.45 18.10
C SER A 347 -4.11 14.08 19.58
N LEU A 348 -3.51 14.87 20.47
CA LEU A 348 -3.55 14.65 21.91
C LEU A 348 -4.96 14.78 22.49
N VAL A 349 -5.75 15.75 22.00
CA VAL A 349 -7.15 15.93 22.41
C VAL A 349 -8.00 14.75 21.94
N LEU A 350 -7.91 14.37 20.67
CA LEU A 350 -8.65 13.22 20.12
C LEU A 350 -8.24 11.92 20.81
N ALA A 351 -6.95 11.70 21.05
CA ALA A 351 -6.45 10.53 21.77
C ALA A 351 -7.04 10.45 23.18
N ARG A 352 -7.12 11.60 23.86
CA ARG A 352 -7.74 11.70 25.18
C ARG A 352 -9.23 11.37 25.13
N LEU A 353 -9.96 11.91 24.16
CA LEU A 353 -11.40 11.63 23.99
C LEU A 353 -11.65 10.15 23.70
N VAL A 354 -10.95 9.56 22.73
CA VAL A 354 -11.06 8.13 22.39
C VAL A 354 -10.70 7.26 23.60
N SER A 355 -9.62 7.59 24.33
CA SER A 355 -9.23 6.81 25.50
C SER A 355 -10.28 6.91 26.62
N MET A 356 -10.83 8.11 26.88
CA MET A 356 -11.81 8.32 27.95
C MET A 356 -13.19 7.74 27.63
N LEU A 357 -13.66 7.89 26.39
CA LEU A 357 -15.02 7.57 25.99
C LEU A 357 -15.17 6.11 25.54
N VAL A 358 -14.11 5.50 25.00
CA VAL A 358 -14.17 4.18 24.37
C VAL A 358 -13.24 3.20 25.06
N GLU A 359 -11.95 3.51 25.11
CA GLU A 359 -10.93 2.55 25.56
C GLU A 359 -11.10 2.17 27.04
N ARG A 360 -11.12 3.17 27.94
CA ARG A 360 -11.17 2.94 29.39
C ARG A 360 -12.48 2.28 29.84
N PRO A 361 -13.67 2.75 29.40
CA PRO A 361 -14.93 2.11 29.81
C PRO A 361 -14.98 0.63 29.43
N ILE A 362 -14.46 0.26 28.25
CA ILE A 362 -14.45 -1.13 27.80
C ILE A 362 -13.35 -1.92 28.53
N ARG A 363 -12.13 -1.38 28.62
CA ARG A 363 -10.98 -2.05 29.21
C ARG A 363 -11.19 -2.37 30.69
N ASP A 364 -11.78 -1.44 31.43
CA ASP A 364 -11.89 -1.49 32.89
C ASP A 364 -13.26 -2.06 33.35
N SER A 365 -14.13 -2.46 32.41
CA SER A 365 -15.43 -3.05 32.72
C SER A 365 -15.33 -4.45 33.32
N ALA A 366 -15.68 -4.56 34.61
CA ALA A 366 -15.72 -5.83 35.32
C ALA A 366 -16.81 -6.78 34.79
N VAL A 367 -17.89 -6.25 34.21
CA VAL A 367 -18.98 -7.06 33.63
C VAL A 367 -18.50 -7.77 32.37
N LEU A 368 -17.77 -7.06 31.49
CA LEU A 368 -17.19 -7.62 30.28
C LEU A 368 -16.07 -8.64 30.56
N ASP A 369 -15.34 -8.46 31.67
CA ASP A 369 -14.34 -9.43 32.10
C ASP A 369 -14.96 -10.74 32.65
N ARG A 370 -16.17 -10.67 33.21
CA ARG A 370 -16.90 -11.84 33.74
C ARG A 370 -17.68 -12.60 32.67
N SER A 371 -18.20 -11.92 31.64
CA SER A 371 -19.05 -12.54 30.60
C SER A 371 -18.37 -12.55 29.23
N HIS A 372 -17.93 -13.73 28.79
CA HIS A 372 -17.37 -13.91 27.45
C HIS A 372 -18.39 -13.63 26.33
N ARG A 373 -19.68 -13.95 26.56
CA ARG A 373 -20.73 -13.69 25.57
C ARG A 373 -20.93 -12.20 25.33
N LEU A 374 -21.02 -11.42 26.41
CA LEU A 374 -21.17 -9.97 26.30
C LEU A 374 -19.93 -9.34 25.66
N GLY A 375 -18.73 -9.82 26.01
CA GLY A 375 -17.49 -9.38 25.37
C GLY A 375 -17.47 -9.64 23.86
N ALA A 376 -18.00 -10.78 23.40
CA ALA A 376 -18.09 -11.11 21.99
C ALA A 376 -19.14 -10.26 21.25
N LEU A 377 -20.29 -10.00 21.89
CA LEU A 377 -21.32 -9.10 21.35
C LEU A 377 -20.81 -7.66 21.19
N VAL A 378 -20.07 -7.15 22.16
CA VAL A 378 -19.44 -5.82 22.04
C VAL A 378 -18.44 -5.80 20.88
N LEU A 379 -17.61 -6.84 20.75
CA LEU A 379 -16.66 -6.93 19.63
C LEU A 379 -17.39 -6.94 18.28
N ALA A 380 -18.43 -7.77 18.15
CA ALA A 380 -19.25 -7.85 16.93
C ALA A 380 -19.95 -6.52 16.62
N ALA A 381 -20.44 -5.81 17.63
CA ALA A 381 -21.05 -4.49 17.45
C ALA A 381 -20.06 -3.46 16.88
N PHE A 382 -18.80 -3.45 17.35
CA PHE A 382 -17.77 -2.57 16.79
C PHE A 382 -17.34 -2.96 15.38
N VAL A 383 -17.31 -4.26 15.05
CA VAL A 383 -17.11 -4.71 13.67
C VAL A 383 -18.24 -4.20 12.78
N LEU A 384 -19.50 -4.38 13.20
CA LEU A 384 -20.66 -3.93 12.43
C LEU A 384 -20.74 -2.41 12.26
N ILE A 385 -20.32 -1.64 13.28
CA ILE A 385 -20.25 -0.17 13.22
C ILE A 385 -19.33 0.32 12.09
N VAL A 386 -18.32 -0.45 11.70
CA VAL A 386 -17.43 -0.14 10.58
C VAL A 386 -17.95 -0.78 9.30
N ALA A 387 -18.19 -2.10 9.34
CA ALA A 387 -18.49 -2.92 8.18
C ALA A 387 -19.79 -2.51 7.47
N ALA A 388 -20.85 -2.18 8.23
CA ALA A 388 -22.14 -1.84 7.65
C ALA A 388 -22.12 -0.52 6.86
N PRO A 389 -21.67 0.63 7.40
CA PRO A 389 -21.60 1.87 6.63
C PRO A 389 -20.58 1.79 5.49
N LEU A 390 -19.45 1.10 5.69
CA LEU A 390 -18.45 0.90 4.62
C LEU A 390 -19.03 0.10 3.44
N ALA A 391 -19.63 -1.05 3.71
CA ALA A 391 -20.27 -1.86 2.67
C ALA A 391 -21.44 -1.11 2.00
N ALA A 392 -22.24 -0.38 2.77
CA ALA A 392 -23.34 0.41 2.21
C ALA A 392 -22.84 1.53 1.29
N TRP A 393 -21.75 2.21 1.66
CA TRP A 393 -21.12 3.23 0.83
C TRP A 393 -20.62 2.63 -0.48
N GLN A 394 -19.80 1.58 -0.41
CA GLN A 394 -19.24 0.90 -1.59
C GLN A 394 -20.34 0.38 -2.53
N LEU A 395 -21.30 -0.38 -2.01
CA LEU A 395 -22.42 -0.92 -2.81
C LEU A 395 -23.28 0.16 -3.46
N THR A 396 -23.44 1.32 -2.80
CA THR A 396 -24.21 2.43 -3.38
C THR A 396 -23.50 3.03 -4.58
N ILE A 397 -22.17 3.11 -4.54
CA ILE A 397 -21.38 3.64 -5.65
C ILE A 397 -21.33 2.62 -6.80
N GLU A 398 -21.02 1.36 -6.52
CA GLU A 398 -21.02 0.28 -7.54
C GLU A 398 -22.38 0.19 -8.26
N GLN A 399 -23.49 0.34 -7.54
CA GLN A 399 -24.82 0.36 -8.14
C GLN A 399 -25.07 1.57 -9.04
N ARG A 400 -24.54 2.75 -8.69
CA ARG A 400 -24.64 3.96 -9.51
C ARG A 400 -23.84 3.80 -10.79
N GLU A 401 -22.63 3.29 -10.68
CA GLU A 401 -21.74 3.03 -11.80
C GLU A 401 -22.36 2.03 -12.79
N ALA A 402 -22.83 0.88 -12.30
CA ALA A 402 -23.51 -0.12 -13.12
C ALA A 402 -24.77 0.44 -13.80
N ALA A 403 -25.51 1.32 -13.11
CA ALA A 403 -26.69 1.97 -13.69
C ALA A 403 -26.32 2.98 -14.80
N LEU A 404 -25.20 3.69 -14.67
CA LEU A 404 -24.70 4.61 -15.69
C LEU A 404 -24.22 3.86 -16.94
N LEU A 405 -23.42 2.81 -16.78
CA LEU A 405 -22.93 1.98 -17.89
C LEU A 405 -24.07 1.28 -18.63
N ALA A 406 -25.15 0.91 -17.93
CA ALA A 406 -26.34 0.33 -18.55
C ALA A 406 -27.24 1.36 -19.25
N SER A 407 -27.00 2.66 -19.05
CA SER A 407 -27.84 3.71 -19.63
C SER A 407 -27.42 4.03 -21.07
N ASP A 408 -28.17 3.49 -22.03
CA ASP A 408 -28.01 3.79 -23.47
C ASP A 408 -28.56 5.19 -23.77
N THR A 409 -27.82 6.22 -23.37
CA THR A 409 -28.25 7.62 -23.46
C THR A 409 -27.79 8.31 -24.75
N GLY A 410 -26.93 7.66 -25.55
CA GLY A 410 -26.25 8.30 -26.69
C GLY A 410 -25.45 9.56 -26.31
N GLY A 411 -25.29 9.85 -25.01
CA GLY A 411 -24.73 11.09 -24.49
C GLY A 411 -23.26 10.99 -24.09
N TYR A 412 -22.59 9.90 -24.47
CA TYR A 412 -21.15 9.67 -24.30
C TYR A 412 -20.47 9.39 -25.66
N PRO A 413 -20.50 10.33 -26.62
CA PRO A 413 -19.95 10.12 -27.97
C PRO A 413 -18.41 10.00 -28.01
N GLY A 414 -17.69 10.40 -26.94
CA GLY A 414 -16.23 10.35 -26.89
C GLY A 414 -15.57 11.03 -28.09
N ALA A 415 -14.58 10.37 -28.71
CA ALA A 415 -13.86 10.87 -29.88
C ALA A 415 -14.78 11.24 -31.07
N ALA A 416 -15.92 10.56 -31.23
CA ALA A 416 -16.88 10.88 -32.30
C ALA A 416 -17.49 12.28 -32.17
N GLN A 417 -17.43 12.90 -30.98
CA GLN A 417 -17.86 14.29 -30.77
C GLN A 417 -17.05 15.29 -31.59
N ILE A 418 -15.81 14.96 -31.97
CA ILE A 418 -14.95 15.83 -32.78
C ILE A 418 -15.40 15.82 -34.24
N ASP A 419 -15.66 14.64 -34.79
CA ASP A 419 -16.02 14.50 -36.21
C ASP A 419 -17.51 14.72 -36.48
N THR A 420 -18.37 14.26 -35.56
CA THR A 420 -19.82 14.37 -35.66
C THR A 420 -20.40 14.91 -34.34
N PRO A 421 -20.29 16.23 -34.10
CA PRO A 421 -20.73 16.83 -32.84
C PRO A 421 -22.22 16.63 -32.62
N ILE A 422 -22.58 16.12 -31.44
CA ILE A 422 -23.97 16.09 -30.96
C ILE A 422 -24.17 17.13 -29.85
N ASP A 423 -25.40 17.63 -29.72
CA ASP A 423 -25.75 18.60 -28.68
C ASP A 423 -25.93 17.90 -27.33
N LEU A 424 -24.98 18.14 -26.42
CA LEU A 424 -24.96 17.59 -25.06
C LEU A 424 -25.48 18.60 -24.01
N SER A 425 -25.86 19.81 -24.41
CA SER A 425 -26.17 20.92 -23.49
C SER A 425 -27.42 20.71 -22.61
N GLY A 426 -28.24 19.71 -22.93
CA GLY A 426 -29.42 19.31 -22.13
C GLY A 426 -29.25 17.99 -21.36
N ALA A 427 -28.09 17.34 -21.46
CA ALA A 427 -27.83 16.05 -20.84
C ALA A 427 -27.16 16.24 -19.46
N ASP A 428 -27.90 15.97 -18.39
CA ASP A 428 -27.36 15.93 -17.01
C ASP A 428 -26.66 14.58 -16.79
N LEU A 429 -25.51 14.43 -17.44
CA LEU A 429 -24.70 13.21 -17.40
C LEU A 429 -23.41 13.46 -16.62
N PRO A 430 -23.07 12.58 -15.66
CA PRO A 430 -21.78 12.66 -14.98
C PRO A 430 -20.64 12.34 -15.94
N LEU A 431 -19.45 12.86 -15.64
CA LEU A 431 -18.23 12.45 -16.32
C LEU A 431 -17.98 10.95 -16.10
N ILE A 432 -17.67 10.22 -17.17
CA ILE A 432 -17.21 8.83 -17.08
C ILE A 432 -15.76 8.70 -17.56
N PRO A 433 -14.99 7.75 -17.03
CA PRO A 433 -15.27 6.89 -15.86
C PRO A 433 -15.55 7.69 -14.60
N LEU A 434 -16.29 7.10 -13.65
CA LEU A 434 -16.43 7.70 -12.33
C LEU A 434 -15.08 7.68 -11.60
N ALA A 435 -14.89 8.62 -10.68
CA ALA A 435 -13.62 8.74 -9.95
C ALA A 435 -13.28 7.47 -9.17
N THR A 436 -14.29 6.70 -8.76
CA THR A 436 -14.10 5.43 -8.04
C THR A 436 -13.75 4.25 -8.94
N ALA A 437 -13.81 4.43 -10.26
CA ALA A 437 -13.59 3.40 -11.27
C ALA A 437 -12.26 3.58 -12.04
N LEU A 438 -11.45 4.59 -11.68
CA LEU A 438 -10.19 4.88 -12.37
C LEU A 438 -9.21 3.70 -12.39
N ASP A 439 -9.18 2.89 -11.33
CA ASP A 439 -8.33 1.70 -11.26
C ASP A 439 -8.71 0.66 -12.35
N GLU A 440 -9.93 0.70 -12.87
CA GLU A 440 -10.43 -0.21 -13.92
C GLU A 440 -10.15 0.28 -15.35
N GLU A 441 -9.59 1.49 -15.50
CA GLU A 441 -9.36 2.13 -16.80
C GLU A 441 -8.02 1.76 -17.45
N TRP A 442 -7.27 0.87 -16.82
CA TRP A 442 -6.12 0.23 -17.43
C TRP A 442 -6.57 -0.92 -18.34
N VAL A 443 -6.07 -0.93 -19.57
CA VAL A 443 -6.40 -2.00 -20.53
C VAL A 443 -5.85 -3.35 -20.03
N ASP A 444 -6.72 -4.35 -19.93
CA ASP A 444 -6.40 -5.70 -19.43
C ASP A 444 -6.90 -6.78 -20.41
N LEU A 445 -5.97 -7.59 -20.94
CA LEU A 445 -6.26 -8.68 -21.87
C LEU A 445 -6.75 -9.98 -21.19
N LYS A 446 -6.92 -9.98 -19.86
CA LYS A 446 -7.53 -11.04 -19.02
C LYS A 446 -6.78 -12.37 -18.91
N SER A 447 -5.92 -12.73 -19.85
CA SER A 447 -5.13 -13.97 -19.83
C SER A 447 -3.63 -13.74 -19.93
N SER A 448 -2.86 -14.49 -19.14
CA SER A 448 -1.41 -14.60 -19.34
C SER A 448 -1.07 -15.36 -20.61
N CYS A 449 0.12 -15.12 -21.16
CA CYS A 449 0.57 -15.85 -22.35
C CYS A 449 0.81 -17.34 -22.07
N GLU A 450 0.35 -18.21 -22.98
CA GLU A 450 0.46 -19.66 -22.84
C GLU A 450 1.03 -20.31 -24.11
N GLY A 451 1.60 -21.51 -23.98
CA GLY A 451 2.04 -22.32 -25.11
C GLY A 451 3.19 -21.67 -25.87
N GLU A 452 3.07 -21.54 -27.19
CA GLU A 452 4.11 -20.95 -28.05
C GLU A 452 4.31 -19.45 -27.82
N LEU A 453 3.34 -18.78 -27.19
CA LEU A 453 3.39 -17.36 -26.83
C LEU A 453 4.00 -17.13 -25.45
N GLU A 454 4.24 -18.16 -24.65
CA GLU A 454 4.84 -18.00 -23.32
C GLU A 454 6.30 -17.52 -23.44
N PRO A 455 6.72 -16.43 -22.75
CA PRO A 455 8.11 -16.00 -22.75
C PRO A 455 9.03 -17.04 -22.10
N VAL A 456 10.17 -17.33 -22.74
CA VAL A 456 11.16 -18.31 -22.24
C VAL A 456 12.18 -17.60 -21.34
N GLU A 457 12.41 -16.33 -21.63
CA GLU A 457 13.38 -15.46 -20.99
C GLU A 457 12.88 -15.07 -19.60
N PRO A 458 13.63 -15.35 -18.51
CA PRO A 458 13.20 -15.05 -17.15
C PRO A 458 12.88 -13.57 -16.91
N VAL A 459 13.52 -12.68 -17.68
CA VAL A 459 13.31 -11.22 -17.60
C VAL A 459 11.90 -10.81 -18.06
N LEU A 460 11.27 -11.59 -18.94
CA LEU A 460 9.93 -11.32 -19.48
C LEU A 460 8.80 -11.98 -18.67
N GLN A 461 9.12 -12.80 -17.66
CA GLN A 461 8.10 -13.47 -16.86
C GLN A 461 7.19 -12.48 -16.14
N GLY A 462 5.89 -12.68 -16.28
CA GLY A 462 4.87 -11.80 -15.69
C GLY A 462 4.60 -10.50 -16.47
N SER A 463 5.27 -10.27 -17.61
CA SER A 463 5.02 -9.11 -18.48
C SER A 463 4.12 -9.41 -19.68
N CYS A 464 3.76 -10.68 -19.90
CA CYS A 464 3.04 -11.11 -21.10
C CYS A 464 1.56 -11.43 -20.80
N ALA A 465 0.67 -10.79 -21.54
CA ALA A 465 -0.76 -11.08 -21.59
C ALA A 465 -1.23 -11.28 -23.04
N GLN A 466 -2.33 -11.98 -23.25
CA GLN A 466 -2.86 -12.26 -24.58
C GLN A 466 -4.39 -12.29 -24.60
N THR A 467 -5.00 -12.06 -25.77
CA THR A 467 -6.43 -12.33 -26.00
C THR A 467 -6.67 -13.81 -26.31
N ALA A 468 -7.93 -14.24 -26.25
CA ALA A 468 -8.31 -15.63 -26.53
C ALA A 468 -7.91 -16.09 -27.94
N ASN A 469 -7.99 -15.22 -28.94
CA ASN A 469 -7.68 -15.54 -30.34
C ASN A 469 -6.17 -15.46 -30.64
N ALA A 470 -5.34 -15.01 -29.71
CA ALA A 470 -3.90 -14.84 -29.95
C ALA A 470 -3.19 -16.15 -30.34
N GLY A 471 -3.66 -17.28 -29.80
CA GLY A 471 -3.11 -18.61 -30.11
C GLY A 471 -3.64 -19.25 -31.40
N ASP A 472 -4.59 -18.61 -32.10
CA ASP A 472 -5.08 -19.10 -33.38
C ASP A 472 -4.04 -18.81 -34.47
N SER A 473 -3.69 -19.82 -35.26
CA SER A 473 -2.71 -19.69 -36.35
C SER A 473 -3.27 -18.95 -37.56
N ASP A 474 -4.59 -18.90 -37.71
CA ASP A 474 -5.26 -18.26 -38.85
C ASP A 474 -5.68 -16.81 -38.53
N ALA A 475 -5.59 -16.39 -37.27
CA ALA A 475 -5.88 -15.03 -36.85
C ALA A 475 -4.67 -14.11 -37.07
N TRP A 476 -4.93 -12.93 -37.64
CA TRP A 476 -3.91 -11.87 -37.72
C TRP A 476 -3.50 -11.45 -36.31
N ARG A 477 -2.19 -11.45 -36.03
CA ARG A 477 -1.63 -11.27 -34.69
C ARG A 477 -0.87 -9.96 -34.56
N VAL A 478 -1.25 -9.16 -33.58
CA VAL A 478 -0.54 -7.93 -33.19
C VAL A 478 0.16 -8.13 -31.86
N LEU A 479 1.45 -7.80 -31.83
CA LEU A 479 2.24 -7.75 -30.60
C LEU A 479 2.41 -6.30 -30.13
N VAL A 480 1.81 -5.95 -29.00
CA VAL A 480 2.02 -4.66 -28.32
C VAL A 480 3.25 -4.79 -27.41
N MET A 481 4.22 -3.89 -27.53
CA MET A 481 5.40 -3.88 -26.64
C MET A 481 5.69 -2.49 -26.11
N GLY A 482 5.90 -2.37 -24.79
CA GLY A 482 6.31 -1.10 -24.19
C GLY A 482 5.91 -0.95 -22.73
N ASP A 483 5.60 0.28 -22.34
CA ASP A 483 5.26 0.68 -20.99
C ASP A 483 3.76 0.99 -20.82
N SER A 484 3.42 1.80 -19.83
CA SER A 484 2.04 2.19 -19.52
C SER A 484 1.35 2.92 -20.68
N HIS A 485 2.08 3.67 -21.50
CA HIS A 485 1.51 4.34 -22.66
C HIS A 485 1.17 3.35 -23.77
N ALA A 486 2.05 2.36 -24.01
CA ALA A 486 1.75 1.27 -24.93
C ALA A 486 0.52 0.47 -24.49
N GLN A 487 0.37 0.25 -23.18
CA GLN A 487 -0.82 -0.40 -22.61
C GLN A 487 -2.10 0.40 -22.84
N GLN A 488 -2.08 1.73 -22.68
CA GLN A 488 -3.30 2.53 -22.84
C GLN A 488 -3.65 2.79 -24.28
N LEU A 489 -2.66 3.09 -25.12
CA LEU A 489 -2.86 3.34 -26.55
C LEU A 489 -3.28 2.06 -27.29
N MET A 490 -3.12 0.88 -26.70
CA MET A 490 -3.71 -0.35 -27.25
C MET A 490 -5.24 -0.46 -27.04
N SER A 491 -5.86 0.40 -26.23
CA SER A 491 -7.31 0.40 -26.00
C SER A 491 -8.14 0.35 -27.31
N PRO A 492 -7.97 1.29 -28.28
CA PRO A 492 -8.68 1.21 -29.56
C PRO A 492 -8.34 -0.05 -30.36
N LEU A 493 -7.11 -0.57 -30.25
CA LEU A 493 -6.70 -1.81 -30.91
C LEU A 493 -7.49 -3.01 -30.37
N THR A 494 -7.83 -3.05 -29.07
CA THR A 494 -8.64 -4.14 -28.52
C THR A 494 -10.03 -4.21 -29.15
N VAL A 495 -10.63 -3.06 -29.44
CA VAL A 495 -11.95 -2.97 -30.09
C VAL A 495 -11.86 -3.40 -31.56
N VAL A 496 -10.86 -2.91 -32.29
CA VAL A 496 -10.63 -3.31 -33.69
C VAL A 496 -10.35 -4.81 -33.78
N ALA A 497 -9.52 -5.34 -32.89
CA ALA A 497 -9.19 -6.76 -32.87
C ALA A 497 -10.39 -7.64 -32.59
N ASP A 498 -11.28 -7.25 -31.66
CA ASP A 498 -12.52 -7.99 -31.40
C ASP A 498 -13.46 -8.00 -32.62
N GLN A 499 -13.59 -6.86 -33.30
CA GLN A 499 -14.42 -6.74 -34.51
C GLN A 499 -13.88 -7.54 -35.70
N GLN A 500 -12.56 -7.63 -35.83
CA GLN A 500 -11.88 -8.30 -36.96
C GLN A 500 -11.45 -9.74 -36.64
N GLY A 501 -11.64 -10.21 -35.41
CA GLY A 501 -11.20 -11.53 -34.96
C GLY A 501 -9.68 -11.67 -34.80
N TRP A 502 -8.95 -10.58 -34.59
CA TRP A 502 -7.49 -10.59 -34.44
C TRP A 502 -7.03 -11.10 -33.07
N GLY A 503 -5.80 -11.59 -33.02
CA GLY A 503 -5.09 -11.92 -31.80
C GLY A 503 -4.23 -10.75 -31.32
N ILE A 504 -4.29 -10.42 -30.02
CA ILE A 504 -3.36 -9.45 -29.41
C ILE A 504 -2.50 -10.20 -28.40
N VAL A 505 -1.20 -9.96 -28.48
CA VAL A 505 -0.23 -10.29 -27.43
C VAL A 505 0.32 -8.97 -26.92
N ALA A 506 0.39 -8.77 -25.61
CA ALA A 506 0.96 -7.58 -24.99
C ALA A 506 2.13 -7.99 -24.10
N LEU A 507 3.29 -7.40 -24.36
CA LEU A 507 4.50 -7.54 -23.56
C LEU A 507 4.81 -6.18 -22.92
N LEU A 508 4.39 -6.00 -21.67
CA LEU A 508 4.30 -4.69 -21.02
C LEU A 508 5.16 -4.61 -19.76
N LYS A 509 5.83 -3.48 -19.57
CA LYS A 509 6.57 -3.18 -18.36
C LYS A 509 6.53 -1.68 -18.06
N GLY A 510 5.84 -1.31 -16.98
CA GLY A 510 5.72 0.08 -16.52
C GLY A 510 7.07 0.80 -16.47
N GLY A 511 7.11 2.01 -17.03
CA GLY A 511 8.31 2.85 -17.11
C GLY A 511 9.43 2.36 -18.02
N CYS A 512 9.20 1.35 -18.87
CA CYS A 512 10.17 0.81 -19.82
C CYS A 512 9.72 0.92 -21.30
N ALA A 513 9.65 2.15 -21.83
CA ALA A 513 9.45 2.40 -23.27
C ALA A 513 10.43 1.60 -24.16
N ILE A 514 10.03 1.22 -25.38
CA ILE A 514 10.90 0.52 -26.35
C ILE A 514 11.80 1.54 -27.05
N GLY A 515 13.10 1.52 -26.72
CA GLY A 515 14.09 2.44 -27.27
C GLY A 515 15.49 2.25 -26.69
N ILE A 516 16.52 2.51 -27.48
CA ILE A 516 17.92 2.55 -27.06
C ILE A 516 18.11 3.82 -26.23
N GLY A 517 18.53 3.71 -24.96
CA GLY A 517 18.75 4.90 -24.12
C GLY A 517 17.48 5.56 -23.53
N ALA A 518 16.28 5.04 -23.84
CA ALA A 518 15.03 5.56 -23.26
C ALA A 518 15.10 5.54 -21.71
N PRO A 519 14.72 6.64 -21.02
CA PRO A 519 14.85 6.76 -19.56
C PRO A 519 14.24 5.57 -18.83
N THR A 520 14.97 5.03 -17.85
CA THR A 520 14.54 3.87 -17.09
C THR A 520 13.91 4.31 -15.77
N TRP A 521 12.60 4.11 -15.61
CA TRP A 521 11.91 4.26 -14.33
C TRP A 521 11.34 2.92 -13.89
N SER A 522 12.22 1.97 -13.57
CA SER A 522 11.82 0.71 -12.93
C SER A 522 12.30 0.74 -11.48
N ALA A 523 11.35 0.80 -10.54
CA ALA A 523 11.62 0.69 -9.10
C ALA A 523 11.65 -0.78 -8.62
N ALA A 524 11.15 -1.72 -9.43
CA ALA A 524 11.18 -3.15 -9.20
C ALA A 524 11.30 -3.93 -10.53
N GLY A 525 12.04 -5.04 -10.51
CA GLY A 525 12.26 -5.92 -11.67
C GLY A 525 13.66 -5.82 -12.30
N PRO A 526 13.96 -6.62 -13.33
CA PRO A 526 15.22 -6.54 -14.07
C PRO A 526 15.40 -5.14 -14.71
N PRO A 527 16.62 -4.71 -15.05
CA PRO A 527 16.83 -3.46 -15.77
C PRO A 527 15.96 -3.36 -17.03
N CYS A 528 15.43 -2.17 -17.38
CA CYS A 528 14.66 -2.00 -18.63
C CYS A 528 15.49 -2.39 -19.86
N GLU A 529 16.81 -2.21 -19.82
CA GLU A 529 17.71 -2.58 -20.91
C GLU A 529 17.66 -4.08 -21.22
N GLU A 530 17.80 -4.94 -20.20
CA GLU A 530 17.71 -6.40 -20.35
C GLU A 530 16.32 -6.83 -20.84
N TRP A 531 15.26 -6.16 -20.37
CA TRP A 531 13.89 -6.45 -20.77
C TRP A 531 13.60 -6.05 -22.21
N ARG A 532 14.07 -4.88 -22.66
CA ARG A 532 13.90 -4.40 -24.06
C ARG A 532 14.58 -5.33 -25.05
N ALA A 533 15.82 -5.74 -24.76
CA ALA A 533 16.55 -6.67 -25.60
C ALA A 533 15.80 -8.01 -25.75
N ALA A 534 15.32 -8.56 -24.64
CA ALA A 534 14.52 -9.78 -24.65
C ALA A 534 13.17 -9.61 -25.36
N ALA A 535 12.53 -8.45 -25.26
CA ALA A 535 11.26 -8.15 -25.93
C ALA A 535 11.41 -8.14 -27.46
N ILE A 536 12.49 -7.54 -27.97
CA ILE A 536 12.79 -7.54 -29.42
C ILE A 536 13.06 -8.97 -29.89
N GLU A 537 13.88 -9.75 -29.17
CA GLU A 537 14.13 -11.16 -29.48
C GLU A 537 12.84 -12.00 -29.47
N TYR A 538 11.95 -11.73 -28.50
CA TYR A 538 10.63 -12.36 -28.41
C TYR A 538 9.78 -12.06 -29.66
N ALA A 539 9.75 -10.82 -30.13
CA ALA A 539 9.02 -10.44 -31.35
C ALA A 539 9.54 -11.22 -32.58
N THR A 540 10.86 -11.30 -32.76
CA THR A 540 11.47 -12.05 -33.86
C THR A 540 11.22 -13.56 -33.74
N ARG A 541 11.06 -14.10 -32.53
CA ARG A 541 10.74 -15.52 -32.30
C ARG A 541 9.28 -15.84 -32.59
N VAL A 542 8.36 -15.00 -32.11
CA VAL A 542 6.91 -15.22 -32.24
C VAL A 542 6.42 -14.91 -33.66
N GLN A 543 7.11 -14.04 -34.40
CA GLN A 543 6.76 -13.64 -35.76
C GLN A 543 5.28 -13.20 -35.87
N PRO A 544 4.86 -12.17 -35.12
CA PRO A 544 3.53 -11.60 -35.28
C PRO A 544 3.41 -10.91 -36.65
N ASP A 545 2.20 -10.72 -37.15
CA ASP A 545 1.98 -10.00 -38.40
C ASP A 545 2.32 -8.51 -38.27
N ALA A 546 2.09 -7.93 -37.08
CA ALA A 546 2.46 -6.57 -36.76
C ALA A 546 2.93 -6.40 -35.31
N VAL A 547 3.77 -5.40 -35.08
CA VAL A 547 4.15 -4.91 -33.74
C VAL A 547 3.63 -3.49 -33.57
N TYR A 548 2.94 -3.25 -32.46
CA TYR A 548 2.42 -1.95 -32.06
C TYR A 548 3.38 -1.29 -31.08
N LEU A 549 4.00 -0.18 -31.49
CA LEU A 549 5.03 0.53 -30.73
C LEU A 549 4.66 1.99 -30.53
N VAL A 550 4.82 2.49 -29.31
CA VAL A 550 4.82 3.95 -29.05
C VAL A 550 6.21 4.48 -29.41
N VAL A 551 6.28 5.38 -30.41
CA VAL A 551 7.55 5.76 -31.05
C VAL A 551 8.02 7.19 -30.76
N THR A 552 7.14 8.03 -30.22
CA THR A 552 7.51 9.38 -29.76
C THR A 552 7.41 9.48 -28.25
N ARG A 553 7.88 10.59 -27.69
CA ARG A 553 7.68 10.94 -26.28
C ARG A 553 7.59 12.45 -26.13
N ALA A 554 6.61 12.91 -25.36
CA ALA A 554 6.53 14.30 -24.91
C ALA A 554 6.86 14.42 -23.41
N THR A 555 7.31 15.60 -22.97
CA THR A 555 7.28 15.98 -21.56
C THR A 555 6.63 17.35 -21.41
N PRO A 556 6.11 17.73 -20.23
CA PRO A 556 5.51 19.06 -20.05
C PRO A 556 6.49 20.20 -20.39
N ALA A 557 7.80 19.96 -20.23
CA ALA A 557 8.85 20.96 -20.38
C ALA A 557 9.69 20.85 -21.67
N SER A 558 9.49 19.81 -22.51
CA SER A 558 10.34 19.55 -23.69
C SER A 558 9.55 19.05 -24.89
N PRO A 559 9.99 19.38 -26.12
CA PRO A 559 9.31 18.94 -27.32
C PRO A 559 9.17 17.45 -27.45
N GLU A 560 8.10 17.06 -28.15
CA GLU A 560 7.96 15.71 -28.67
C GLU A 560 9.21 15.37 -29.47
N VAL A 561 9.78 14.22 -29.16
CA VAL A 561 10.93 13.65 -29.89
C VAL A 561 10.66 12.19 -30.18
N LEU A 562 11.25 11.67 -31.26
CA LEU A 562 11.34 10.23 -31.43
C LEU A 562 12.08 9.61 -30.24
N VAL A 563 11.59 8.45 -29.80
CA VAL A 563 12.29 7.63 -28.83
C VAL A 563 13.63 7.21 -29.46
N GLU A 564 14.72 7.43 -28.73
CA GLU A 564 16.07 7.10 -29.21
C GLU A 564 16.16 5.61 -29.60
N GLY A 565 16.75 5.31 -30.76
CA GLY A 565 16.91 3.95 -31.27
C GLY A 565 15.67 3.31 -31.90
N ILE A 566 14.52 4.00 -31.96
CA ILE A 566 13.28 3.41 -32.45
C ILE A 566 13.32 3.13 -33.96
N ARG A 567 14.08 3.92 -34.72
CA ARG A 567 14.22 3.76 -36.17
C ARG A 567 14.93 2.46 -36.51
N GLU A 568 16.02 2.17 -35.81
CA GLU A 568 16.80 0.94 -35.96
C GLU A 568 15.96 -0.28 -35.59
N ILE A 569 15.15 -0.19 -34.53
CA ILE A 569 14.23 -1.26 -34.12
C ILE A 569 13.16 -1.49 -35.19
N ALA A 570 12.56 -0.43 -35.73
CA ALA A 570 11.56 -0.54 -36.78
C ALA A 570 12.14 -1.19 -38.04
N GLU A 571 13.35 -0.79 -38.46
CA GLU A 571 14.06 -1.39 -39.59
C GLU A 571 14.38 -2.88 -39.38
N GLU A 572 14.77 -3.29 -38.17
CA GLU A 572 15.04 -4.69 -37.83
C GLU A 572 13.78 -5.56 -37.90
N LEU A 573 12.65 -5.05 -37.39
CA LEU A 573 11.36 -5.74 -37.42
C LEU A 573 10.83 -5.88 -38.86
N THR A 574 10.83 -4.80 -39.64
CA THR A 574 10.36 -4.83 -41.04
C THR A 574 11.24 -5.69 -41.93
N ALA A 575 12.57 -5.69 -41.72
CA ALA A 575 13.49 -6.61 -42.40
C ALA A 575 13.21 -8.09 -42.09
N SER A 576 12.58 -8.36 -40.94
CA SER A 576 12.15 -9.70 -40.53
C SER A 576 10.75 -10.06 -41.04
N GLY A 577 10.10 -9.19 -41.83
CA GLY A 577 8.76 -9.40 -42.39
C GLY A 577 7.61 -9.01 -41.46
N ILE A 578 7.90 -8.36 -40.32
CA ILE A 578 6.92 -7.94 -39.33
C ILE A 578 6.55 -6.48 -39.60
N GLN A 579 5.26 -6.15 -39.72
CA GLN A 579 4.84 -4.76 -39.87
C GLN A 579 5.00 -3.98 -38.57
N VAL A 580 5.27 -2.68 -38.66
CA VAL A 580 5.38 -1.81 -37.49
C VAL A 580 4.24 -0.81 -37.51
N ILE A 581 3.34 -0.88 -36.53
CA ILE A 581 2.33 0.14 -36.26
C ILE A 581 2.99 1.15 -35.31
N ALA A 582 3.52 2.23 -35.88
CA ALA A 582 4.25 3.28 -35.20
C ALA A 582 3.27 4.32 -34.66
N VAL A 583 3.07 4.32 -33.35
CA VAL A 583 2.04 5.10 -32.67
C VAL A 583 2.66 6.30 -31.98
N ARG A 584 2.10 7.47 -32.26
CA ARG A 584 2.44 8.70 -31.59
C ARG A 584 2.02 8.65 -30.13
N ASP A 585 2.93 9.03 -29.25
CA ASP A 585 2.63 9.16 -27.82
C ASP A 585 1.63 10.30 -27.59
N ASN A 586 0.91 10.23 -26.48
CA ASN A 586 -0.02 11.27 -26.08
C ASN A 586 0.68 12.36 -25.23
N PRO A 587 0.08 13.56 -25.11
CA PRO A 587 0.67 14.65 -24.34
C PRO A 587 0.77 14.36 -22.84
N ARG A 588 1.66 15.10 -22.16
CA ARG A 588 1.83 15.08 -20.70
C ARG A 588 1.64 16.47 -20.12
N PHE A 589 1.03 16.57 -18.95
CA PHE A 589 0.61 17.83 -18.34
C PHE A 589 1.27 18.04 -16.97
N ASP A 590 1.36 19.29 -16.51
CA ASP A 590 1.80 19.62 -15.14
C ASP A 590 0.64 19.56 -14.13
N VAL A 591 -0.55 19.17 -14.60
CA VAL A 591 -1.80 19.13 -13.85
C VAL A 591 -2.46 17.77 -14.06
N ASP A 592 -3.13 17.28 -13.02
CA ASP A 592 -3.99 16.11 -13.13
C ASP A 592 -5.24 16.50 -13.94
N MET A 593 -5.35 15.98 -15.15
CA MET A 593 -6.42 16.34 -16.07
C MET A 593 -7.75 15.75 -15.63
N TYR A 594 -7.75 14.57 -15.00
CA TYR A 594 -8.95 13.93 -14.51
C TYR A 594 -9.58 14.72 -13.36
N GLU A 595 -8.79 15.03 -12.33
CA GLU A 595 -9.25 15.82 -11.18
C GLU A 595 -9.75 17.21 -11.63
N CYS A 596 -9.05 17.83 -12.58
CA CYS A 596 -9.50 19.10 -13.15
C CYS A 596 -10.87 18.97 -13.84
N ALA A 597 -11.05 17.97 -14.71
CA ALA A 597 -12.32 17.74 -15.41
C ALA A 597 -13.45 17.39 -14.45
N LEU A 598 -13.16 16.63 -13.39
CA LEU A 598 -14.12 16.25 -12.36
C LEU A 598 -14.63 17.51 -11.63
N ASP A 599 -13.73 18.35 -11.13
CA ASP A 599 -14.05 19.61 -10.45
C ASP A 599 -14.91 20.53 -11.32
N GLU A 600 -14.61 20.65 -12.61
CA GLU A 600 -15.43 21.43 -13.54
C GLU A 600 -16.82 20.82 -13.77
N SER A 601 -16.89 19.50 -13.93
CA SER A 601 -18.15 18.80 -14.19
C SER A 601 -19.12 18.90 -13.00
N GLU A 602 -18.63 18.98 -11.77
CA GLU A 602 -19.45 19.20 -10.58
C GLU A 602 -20.03 20.62 -10.53
N VAL A 603 -19.32 21.61 -11.09
CA VAL A 603 -19.76 23.01 -11.14
C VAL A 603 -20.72 23.27 -12.32
N ALA A 604 -20.48 22.65 -13.47
CA ALA A 604 -21.26 22.80 -14.68
C ALA A 604 -21.44 21.46 -15.43
N PRO A 605 -22.39 20.61 -15.00
CA PRO A 605 -22.65 19.31 -15.64
C PRO A 605 -22.94 19.45 -17.15
N GLY A 606 -22.31 18.60 -17.96
CA GLY A 606 -22.48 18.58 -19.43
C GLY A 606 -21.81 19.72 -20.20
N ALA A 607 -21.10 20.63 -19.52
CA ALA A 607 -20.26 21.63 -20.18
C ALA A 607 -18.87 21.06 -20.50
N ALA A 608 -18.25 21.53 -21.59
CA ALA A 608 -16.85 21.23 -21.85
C ALA A 608 -15.98 21.81 -20.72
N ALA A 609 -15.03 21.01 -20.20
CA ALA A 609 -14.09 21.40 -19.16
C ALA A 609 -13.01 22.35 -19.70
N ALA A 610 -13.44 23.53 -20.18
CA ALA A 610 -12.60 24.48 -20.91
C ALA A 610 -11.59 25.20 -20.02
N SER A 611 -11.75 25.15 -18.70
CA SER A 611 -10.76 25.66 -17.74
C SER A 611 -9.56 24.70 -17.58
N CYS A 612 -9.72 23.43 -17.96
CA CYS A 612 -8.68 22.40 -18.03
C CYS A 612 -8.04 22.29 -19.43
N ASP A 613 -8.47 23.11 -20.39
CA ASP A 613 -7.90 23.13 -21.74
C ASP A 613 -6.42 23.52 -21.66
N VAL A 614 -5.55 22.59 -22.03
CA VAL A 614 -4.11 22.87 -22.13
C VAL A 614 -3.81 23.09 -23.62
N PRO A 615 -3.30 24.27 -24.03
CA PRO A 615 -2.83 24.46 -25.39
C PRO A 615 -1.84 23.33 -25.70
N GLU A 616 -2.01 22.69 -26.86
CA GLU A 616 -1.05 21.68 -27.32
C GLU A 616 0.32 22.35 -27.22
N PRO A 617 1.24 21.81 -26.39
CA PRO A 617 2.47 22.50 -26.11
C PRO A 617 3.16 22.78 -27.44
N GLY A 618 3.63 24.02 -27.59
CA GLY A 618 4.21 24.56 -28.82
C GLY A 618 5.52 23.87 -29.15
N PHE A 619 5.42 22.63 -29.58
CA PHE A 619 6.50 21.80 -30.01
C PHE A 619 6.41 21.77 -31.52
N ALA A 620 7.50 22.18 -32.16
CA ALA A 620 7.65 22.05 -33.58
C ALA A 620 7.34 20.60 -33.93
N ILE A 621 6.24 20.40 -34.65
CA ILE A 621 5.84 19.16 -35.30
C ILE A 621 7.07 18.73 -36.10
N GLY A 622 7.87 17.82 -35.56
CA GLY A 622 8.89 17.18 -36.34
C GLY A 622 8.17 16.35 -37.40
N GLU A 623 8.63 16.43 -38.65
CA GLU A 623 8.33 15.44 -39.68
C GLU A 623 8.81 14.04 -39.26
N ASP A 624 9.42 13.89 -38.08
CA ASP A 624 10.03 12.67 -37.55
C ASP A 624 9.12 11.41 -37.56
N LEU A 625 7.82 11.53 -37.25
CA LEU A 625 6.89 10.39 -37.37
C LEU A 625 6.58 10.10 -38.84
N ASP A 626 6.37 11.14 -39.65
CA ASP A 626 6.12 11.01 -41.10
C ASP A 626 7.34 10.41 -41.82
N ASP A 627 8.55 10.79 -41.40
CA ASP A 627 9.85 10.29 -41.84
C ASP A 627 10.09 8.84 -41.44
N LEU A 628 9.54 8.41 -40.29
CA LEU A 628 9.56 7.00 -39.89
C LEU A 628 8.54 6.20 -40.70
N ALA A 629 7.35 6.76 -40.91
CA ALA A 629 6.26 6.14 -41.67
C ALA A 629 6.51 6.07 -43.18
N ALA A 630 7.45 6.86 -43.70
CA ALA A 630 7.91 6.76 -45.08
C ALA A 630 8.67 5.43 -45.37
N ALA A 631 9.09 4.70 -44.34
CA ALA A 631 9.72 3.39 -44.51
C ALA A 631 8.69 2.30 -44.87
N GLU A 632 9.08 1.38 -45.76
CA GLU A 632 8.23 0.25 -46.16
C GLU A 632 7.94 -0.66 -44.96
N GLY A 633 6.67 -1.04 -44.79
CA GLY A 633 6.23 -1.88 -43.66
C GLY A 633 5.94 -1.12 -42.36
N VAL A 634 5.98 0.22 -42.38
CA VAL A 634 5.63 1.07 -41.22
C VAL A 634 4.31 1.80 -41.46
N ILE A 635 3.41 1.75 -40.47
CA ILE A 635 2.10 2.42 -40.46
C ILE A 635 2.09 3.46 -39.35
N ALA A 636 1.89 4.73 -39.68
CA ALA A 636 1.72 5.78 -38.68
C ALA A 636 0.32 5.77 -38.06
N VAL A 637 0.25 5.91 -36.74
CA VAL A 637 -0.99 6.15 -36.00
C VAL A 637 -0.83 7.43 -35.17
N ASP A 638 -1.70 8.42 -35.40
CA ASP A 638 -1.69 9.71 -34.70
C ASP A 638 -3.10 10.05 -34.19
N PHE A 639 -3.31 9.92 -32.88
CA PHE A 639 -4.58 10.24 -32.23
C PHE A 639 -4.72 11.72 -31.83
N ARG A 640 -3.68 12.56 -32.01
CA ARG A 640 -3.71 13.96 -31.58
C ARG A 640 -4.92 14.75 -32.09
N PRO A 641 -5.45 14.56 -33.32
CA PRO A 641 -6.65 15.30 -33.75
C PRO A 641 -7.87 15.09 -32.85
N TRP A 642 -7.94 13.95 -32.15
CA TRP A 642 -9.02 13.61 -31.23
C TRP A 642 -8.66 13.88 -29.76
N LEU A 643 -7.37 13.97 -29.41
CA LEU A 643 -6.93 14.34 -28.06
C LEU A 643 -6.81 15.85 -27.85
N CYS A 644 -6.33 16.55 -28.89
CA CYS A 644 -6.05 17.98 -28.92
C CYS A 644 -6.70 18.66 -30.14
N PRO A 645 -8.04 18.60 -30.26
CA PRO A 645 -8.75 19.23 -31.36
C PRO A 645 -8.41 20.73 -31.43
N GLU A 646 -8.16 21.21 -32.65
CA GLU A 646 -7.77 22.61 -32.92
C GLU A 646 -6.51 23.08 -32.17
N GLY A 647 -5.62 22.15 -31.80
CA GLY A 647 -4.38 22.45 -31.08
C GLY A 647 -4.58 22.73 -29.59
N VAL A 648 -5.67 22.25 -29.00
CA VAL A 648 -5.98 22.39 -27.57
C VAL A 648 -6.36 21.03 -27.00
N CYS A 649 -5.51 20.51 -26.12
CA CYS A 649 -5.71 19.24 -25.43
C CYS A 649 -6.81 19.38 -24.37
N ARG A 650 -7.80 18.49 -24.46
CA ARG A 650 -9.01 18.53 -23.63
C ARG A 650 -8.95 17.49 -22.54
N ALA A 651 -9.36 17.84 -21.33
CA ALA A 651 -9.47 16.90 -20.22
C ALA A 651 -10.72 15.99 -20.35
N SER A 652 -11.78 16.47 -21.00
CA SER A 652 -12.97 15.69 -21.32
C SER A 652 -13.50 16.01 -22.72
N ILE A 653 -13.95 14.97 -23.43
CA ILE A 653 -14.55 15.08 -24.77
C ILE A 653 -15.77 14.17 -24.83
N GLY A 654 -16.92 14.74 -25.21
CA GLY A 654 -18.14 13.96 -25.34
C GLY A 654 -18.59 13.31 -24.03
N ASN A 655 -18.50 14.04 -22.91
CA ASN A 655 -18.78 13.58 -21.53
C ASN A 655 -17.92 12.40 -21.04
N ILE A 656 -16.81 12.11 -21.72
CA ILE A 656 -15.84 11.10 -21.30
C ILE A 656 -14.54 11.81 -20.92
N ALA A 657 -13.97 11.48 -19.77
CA ALA A 657 -12.64 11.94 -19.37
C ALA A 657 -11.60 11.32 -20.31
N VAL A 658 -10.80 12.15 -20.94
CA VAL A 658 -9.77 11.68 -21.89
C VAL A 658 -8.63 11.01 -21.14
N TYR A 659 -8.26 11.55 -19.98
CA TYR A 659 -7.14 11.09 -19.18
C TYR A 659 -7.59 10.63 -17.78
N ILE A 660 -6.84 9.70 -17.17
CA ILE A 660 -7.05 9.22 -15.79
C ILE A 660 -6.14 9.91 -14.77
N ASP A 661 -5.10 10.61 -15.25
CA ASP A 661 -4.15 11.41 -14.47
C ASP A 661 -3.58 12.58 -15.31
N ASP A 662 -2.30 12.94 -15.13
CA ASP A 662 -1.59 13.98 -15.87
C ASP A 662 -1.07 13.55 -17.26
N ASN A 663 -1.18 12.29 -17.66
CA ASN A 663 -0.64 11.83 -18.94
C ASN A 663 -1.19 10.51 -19.48
N HIS A 664 -2.10 9.83 -18.81
CA HIS A 664 -2.54 8.50 -19.19
C HIS A 664 -3.96 8.53 -19.75
N ILE A 665 -4.19 7.96 -20.94
CA ILE A 665 -5.52 7.93 -21.58
C ILE A 665 -6.42 6.89 -20.90
N SER A 666 -7.68 7.25 -20.65
CA SER A 666 -8.69 6.32 -20.09
C SER A 666 -9.10 5.25 -21.11
N ASP A 667 -9.25 3.98 -20.68
CA ASP A 667 -9.76 2.91 -21.57
C ASP A 667 -11.14 3.26 -22.13
N THR A 668 -11.99 3.88 -21.31
CA THR A 668 -13.32 4.32 -21.73
C THR A 668 -13.24 5.29 -22.91
N TYR A 669 -12.34 6.27 -22.89
CA TYR A 669 -12.14 7.17 -24.03
C TYR A 669 -11.41 6.47 -25.19
N GLY A 670 -10.36 5.69 -24.89
CA GLY A 670 -9.54 4.98 -25.86
C GLY A 670 -10.36 4.06 -26.77
N ARG A 671 -11.36 3.36 -26.23
CA ARG A 671 -12.30 2.53 -27.01
C ARG A 671 -13.04 3.32 -28.08
N THR A 672 -13.33 4.60 -27.84
CA THR A 672 -14.02 5.46 -28.81
C THR A 672 -13.15 5.89 -29.98
N LEU A 673 -11.82 5.75 -29.88
CA LEU A 673 -10.86 6.00 -30.96
C LEU A 673 -10.77 4.84 -31.98
N ALA A 674 -11.44 3.71 -31.73
CA ALA A 674 -11.34 2.53 -32.58
C ALA A 674 -11.69 2.77 -34.06
N PRO A 675 -12.74 3.53 -34.42
CA PRO A 675 -13.02 3.83 -35.83
C PRO A 675 -11.90 4.62 -36.51
N MET A 676 -11.24 5.52 -35.77
CA MET A 676 -10.11 6.33 -36.25
C MET A 676 -8.88 5.47 -36.47
N LEU A 677 -8.58 4.57 -35.53
CA LEU A 677 -7.50 3.59 -35.68
C LEU A 677 -7.74 2.72 -36.92
N GLN A 678 -8.95 2.18 -37.08
CA GLN A 678 -9.29 1.36 -38.23
C GLN A 678 -9.04 2.12 -39.55
N GLY A 679 -9.50 3.37 -39.65
CA GLY A 679 -9.25 4.21 -40.83
C GLY A 679 -7.76 4.41 -41.13
N MET A 680 -6.93 4.61 -40.10
CA MET A 680 -5.47 4.73 -40.27
C MET A 680 -4.81 3.42 -40.74
N LEU A 681 -5.25 2.27 -40.19
CA LEU A 681 -4.74 0.95 -40.58
C LEU A 681 -5.15 0.56 -42.01
N GLU A 682 -6.34 0.97 -42.47
CA GLU A 682 -6.81 0.73 -43.85
C GLU A 682 -6.03 1.55 -44.89
N VAL A 683 -5.63 2.79 -44.55
CA VAL A 683 -4.88 3.67 -45.45
C VAL A 683 -3.40 3.28 -45.54
N GLY A 684 -2.79 2.81 -44.44
CA GLY A 684 -1.37 2.48 -44.37
C GLY A 684 -1.01 0.98 -44.46
N GLY A 685 -1.99 0.07 -44.27
CA GLY A 685 -1.74 -1.35 -44.09
C GLY A 685 -2.15 -2.28 -45.24
N PRO A 686 -1.94 -3.60 -45.09
CA PRO A 686 -2.26 -4.63 -46.08
C PRO A 686 -3.77 -4.78 -46.33
N LEU A 687 -4.63 -4.26 -45.44
CA LEU A 687 -6.09 -4.21 -45.62
C LEU A 687 -6.50 -3.36 -46.84
N GLY A 688 -5.71 -2.36 -47.22
CA GLY A 688 -5.93 -1.58 -48.45
C GLY A 688 -5.54 -2.33 -49.73
N ALA A 689 -4.72 -3.38 -49.64
CA ALA A 689 -4.21 -4.10 -50.82
C ALA A 689 -5.21 -5.13 -51.38
N GLU A 690 -6.21 -5.57 -50.61
CA GLU A 690 -7.28 -6.46 -51.10
C GLU A 690 -8.50 -5.71 -51.68
N ALA A 691 -8.55 -4.38 -51.57
CA ALA A 691 -9.66 -3.54 -52.06
C ALA A 691 -9.36 -2.80 -53.38
N GLY A 692 -8.26 -3.15 -54.08
CA GLY A 692 -7.82 -2.54 -55.35
C GLY A 692 -8.24 -3.31 -56.60
#